data_AF-A0A949SP81-F1
#
_entry.id   AF-A0A949SP81-F1
#
_cell.length_a   1.000
_cell.length_b   1.000
_cell.length_c   1.000
_cell.angle_alpha   90.00
_cell.angle_beta   90.00
_cell.angle_gamma   90.00
#
_symmetry.space_group_name_H-M   'P 1'
#
loop_
_entity.id
_entity.type
_entity.pdbx_description
1 polymer ?
#
loop_
_entity_poly.entity_id
_entity_poly.type
_entity_poly.pdbx_seq_one_letter_code
_entity_poly.pdbx_strand_id
1 'polypeptide(L)'
;MLFRPTACLLLAVASLSAADSADVVIYGGTSGGITAAIQTARMGRTAILIEPTRFLGGLTTGGLGATDIGNKKAIGGLSREFYANIFRHYSDATRWKHQTRDEYYAKKPHGNSGTESTMWTFEPHAASEIYDAMLKEAGDKVAVVFGERLDLKKGVVKEGAKITRIRMESGREFTAPMFIDTTYEGDLMAKAGVGYHVGREANSVYNETLNGVQVGHSIHHQFTKNVDPYVKPGDPSSGLLPGIEKEPGEEFSGDKKVQAYNFRMCTTDVPENRRDWEKPANYDERWFELALRNVEAGDMRISWAPSWMPNRKTDTNNNFAVSTDFIGQNWDYPEADYETRAKIWKAHEDWQKGLMWTYAHHPRVPEKIREAFRRLGLAKDEFTDNDNWPRQLYVREARRMISDYVMTEKNCKRREVVEDSVGMGAYNMDSHNIQRYVTREGFVRNEGDVQVGSRPYPVSYRSIRPKASECSNLLVPVCLSASHIAYGSIRMEPVFMVLGQSAATAAVHAIEQGTTVQGVDYAKLKERLLKDGQVLDFESPPAPEVSSFKKDQIPGIVVDDNEAELTGFESEGHTTGGFVERGYRHDGDALKGEQKAKYTPTLPKAGRYTVAVSYGALGNRAANVPVTIHSADGDKVVIVDQKQKPAGKFNLHTLGTFRFEAGRSGWVQISNEGTKGHVIIDAVQFLAE
;
A
#
# COMPACT_ATOMS: atom_id res chain seq x y z
N MET A 1 9.35 78.60 3.89
CA MET A 1 9.49 77.75 5.09
C MET A 1 8.38 76.72 5.06
N LEU A 2 8.67 75.51 4.56
CA LEU A 2 7.71 74.41 4.42
C LEU A 2 7.85 73.46 5.62
N PHE A 3 6.77 73.29 6.37
CA PHE A 3 6.63 72.27 7.42
C PHE A 3 6.46 70.88 6.76
N ARG A 4 7.30 69.92 7.14
CA ARG A 4 7.11 68.48 6.88
C ARG A 4 6.38 67.86 8.07
N PRO A 5 5.34 67.02 7.87
CA PRO A 5 4.80 66.21 8.96
C PRO A 5 5.59 64.90 9.06
N THR A 6 6.01 64.58 10.28
CA THR A 6 6.63 63.31 10.66
C THR A 6 5.54 62.24 10.72
N ALA A 7 5.62 61.22 9.87
CA ALA A 7 4.74 60.06 9.93
C ALA A 7 5.16 59.15 11.09
N CYS A 8 4.34 59.06 12.14
CA CYS A 8 4.45 58.03 13.17
C CYS A 8 4.02 56.68 12.57
N LEU A 9 4.96 55.74 12.49
CA LEU A 9 4.70 54.34 12.16
C LEU A 9 4.08 53.66 13.40
N LEU A 10 2.77 53.43 13.38
CA LEU A 10 2.08 52.56 14.34
C LEU A 10 2.36 51.10 13.96
N LEU A 11 3.22 50.44 14.75
CA LEU A 11 3.35 48.98 14.74
C LEU A 11 2.03 48.38 15.24
N ALA A 12 1.26 47.78 14.34
CA ALA A 12 0.12 46.96 14.69
C ALA A 12 0.63 45.66 15.35
N VAL A 13 0.59 45.62 16.68
CA VAL A 13 0.73 44.37 17.44
C VAL A 13 -0.60 43.64 17.28
N ALA A 14 -0.62 42.59 16.45
CA ALA A 14 -1.77 41.70 16.35
C ALA A 14 -1.96 41.02 17.71
N SER A 15 -2.98 41.45 18.45
CA SER A 15 -3.42 40.79 19.68
C SER A 15 -3.96 39.41 19.33
N LEU A 16 -3.26 38.35 19.74
CA LEU A 16 -3.76 36.97 19.71
C LEU A 16 -5.11 36.93 20.44
N SER A 17 -6.16 36.51 19.74
CA SER A 17 -7.46 36.33 20.37
C SER A 17 -7.44 35.06 21.22
N ALA A 18 -8.25 35.00 22.29
CA ALA A 18 -8.42 33.78 23.08
C ALA A 18 -8.93 32.57 22.26
N ALA A 19 -9.43 32.79 21.03
CA ALA A 19 -9.94 31.76 20.15
C ALA A 19 -8.85 30.96 19.40
N ASP A 20 -7.60 31.44 19.38
CA ASP A 20 -6.48 30.76 18.68
C ASP A 20 -5.52 30.05 19.66
N SER A 21 -5.99 29.74 20.87
CA SER A 21 -5.25 28.97 21.89
C SER A 21 -6.04 27.77 22.37
N ALA A 22 -5.37 26.63 22.58
CA ALA A 22 -5.97 25.42 23.13
C ALA A 22 -4.96 24.59 23.94
N ASP A 23 -5.42 23.54 24.63
CA ASP A 23 -4.52 22.58 25.28
C ASP A 23 -3.68 21.81 24.24
N VAL A 24 -4.27 21.48 23.09
CA VAL A 24 -3.57 20.78 22.00
C VAL A 24 -3.89 21.44 20.66
N VAL A 25 -2.85 21.79 19.89
CA VAL A 25 -3.00 22.21 18.50
C VAL A 25 -2.58 21.08 17.58
N ILE A 26 -3.47 20.70 16.67
CA ILE A 26 -3.31 19.60 15.73
C ILE A 26 -3.26 20.19 14.33
N TYR A 27 -2.16 19.98 13.61
CA TYR A 27 -1.99 20.43 12.23
C TYR A 27 -2.18 19.25 11.27
N GLY A 28 -3.12 19.39 10.35
CA GLY A 28 -3.60 18.34 9.44
C GLY A 28 -4.96 17.77 9.88
N GLY A 29 -5.96 17.81 9.00
CA GLY A 29 -7.28 17.23 9.20
C GLY A 29 -7.43 15.84 8.60
N THR A 30 -6.35 15.05 8.56
CA THR A 30 -6.40 13.63 8.19
C THR A 30 -7.23 12.83 9.20
N SER A 31 -7.54 11.57 8.91
CA SER A 31 -8.22 10.69 9.86
C SER A 31 -7.47 10.55 11.20
N GLY A 32 -6.13 10.63 11.17
CA GLY A 32 -5.30 10.72 12.38
C GLY A 32 -5.50 12.02 13.16
N GLY A 33 -5.62 13.16 12.46
CA GLY A 33 -5.89 14.46 13.08
C GLY A 33 -7.28 14.53 13.73
N ILE A 34 -8.30 14.01 13.06
CA ILE A 34 -9.68 13.95 13.59
C ILE A 34 -9.74 13.11 14.87
N THR A 35 -9.16 11.91 14.85
CA THR A 35 -9.14 11.04 16.04
C THR A 35 -8.32 11.63 17.18
N ALA A 36 -7.23 12.33 16.89
CA ALA A 36 -6.47 13.08 17.90
C ALA A 36 -7.33 14.19 18.55
N ALA A 37 -8.08 14.95 17.75
CA ALA A 37 -8.94 16.03 18.25
C ALA A 37 -10.08 15.49 19.13
N ILE A 38 -10.77 14.44 18.67
CA ILE A 38 -11.83 13.77 19.43
C ILE A 38 -11.28 13.21 20.74
N GLN A 39 -10.14 12.52 20.71
CA GLN A 39 -9.55 11.95 21.92
C GLN A 39 -9.17 13.03 22.94
N THR A 40 -8.59 14.14 22.47
CA THR A 40 -8.27 15.28 23.33
C THR A 40 -9.52 15.79 24.06
N ALA A 41 -10.64 15.96 23.33
CA ALA A 41 -11.91 16.37 23.91
C ALA A 41 -12.50 15.34 24.90
N ARG A 42 -12.41 14.04 24.57
CA ARG A 42 -12.84 12.93 25.44
C ARG A 42 -12.00 12.83 26.73
N MET A 43 -10.76 13.31 26.71
CA MET A 43 -9.92 13.44 27.89
C MET A 43 -10.12 14.76 28.65
N GLY A 44 -11.12 15.57 28.27
CA GLY A 44 -11.48 16.77 29.00
C GLY A 44 -10.72 18.04 28.60
N ARG A 45 -9.93 18.00 27.53
CA ARG A 45 -9.06 19.08 27.07
C ARG A 45 -9.58 19.73 25.78
N THR A 46 -9.13 20.95 25.48
CA THR A 46 -9.49 21.64 24.24
C THR A 46 -8.52 21.32 23.11
N ALA A 47 -9.04 21.19 21.89
CA ALA A 47 -8.25 20.97 20.68
C ALA A 47 -8.60 22.00 19.61
N ILE A 48 -7.57 22.50 18.93
CA ILE A 48 -7.73 23.18 17.63
C ILE A 48 -7.21 22.22 16.55
N LEU A 49 -8.09 21.81 15.64
CA LEU A 49 -7.78 21.00 14.47
C LEU A 49 -7.67 21.91 13.24
N ILE A 50 -6.45 22.10 12.73
CA ILE A 50 -6.17 22.97 11.58
C ILE A 50 -6.08 22.11 10.33
N GLU A 51 -6.98 22.33 9.37
CA GLU A 51 -7.02 21.67 8.09
C GLU A 51 -6.58 22.66 6.98
N PRO A 52 -5.45 22.39 6.28
CA PRO A 52 -4.95 23.25 5.20
C PRO A 52 -5.94 23.49 4.05
N THR A 53 -6.86 22.55 3.84
CA THR A 53 -7.88 22.58 2.78
C THR A 53 -9.27 22.92 3.35
N ARG A 54 -10.33 22.49 2.67
CA ARG A 54 -11.73 22.69 3.08
C ARG A 54 -12.44 21.38 3.43
N PHE A 55 -11.73 20.26 3.47
CA PHE A 55 -12.31 18.96 3.74
C PHE A 55 -11.49 18.20 4.78
N LEU A 56 -12.19 17.47 5.65
CA LEU A 56 -11.58 16.62 6.67
C LEU A 56 -11.57 15.17 6.22
N GLY A 57 -10.65 14.39 6.78
CA GLY A 57 -10.61 12.93 6.69
C GLY A 57 -9.59 12.38 5.70
N GLY A 58 -8.77 13.25 5.09
CA GLY A 58 -7.66 12.86 4.20
C GLY A 58 -8.09 11.84 3.14
N LEU A 59 -7.37 10.72 3.05
CA LEU A 59 -7.64 9.64 2.09
C LEU A 59 -8.98 8.96 2.33
N THR A 60 -9.38 8.79 3.60
CA THR A 60 -10.61 8.09 3.98
C THR A 60 -11.85 8.76 3.37
N THR A 61 -11.95 10.08 3.42
CA THR A 61 -13.03 10.84 2.77
C THR A 61 -12.68 11.30 1.36
N GLY A 62 -11.40 11.22 1.00
CA GLY A 62 -10.83 11.70 -0.25
C GLY A 62 -10.74 10.66 -1.35
N GLY A 63 -11.27 9.44 -1.16
CA GLY A 63 -11.40 8.42 -2.21
C GLY A 63 -11.04 7.00 -1.81
N LEU A 64 -10.28 6.80 -0.73
CA LEU A 64 -9.92 5.49 -0.20
C LEU A 64 -11.08 4.93 0.63
N GLY A 65 -12.13 4.51 -0.08
CA GLY A 65 -13.32 3.93 0.51
C GLY A 65 -13.21 2.42 0.72
N ALA A 66 -12.32 1.74 0.00
CA ALA A 66 -12.02 0.32 0.18
C ALA A 66 -10.74 0.19 1.01
N THR A 67 -10.91 0.07 2.32
CA THR A 67 -9.81 0.25 3.28
C THR A 67 -8.76 -0.85 3.17
N ASP A 68 -7.51 -0.45 3.03
CA ASP A 68 -6.34 -1.32 3.07
C ASP A 68 -6.12 -1.86 4.50
N ILE A 69 -6.43 -3.14 4.73
CA ILE A 69 -6.36 -3.78 6.05
C ILE A 69 -5.71 -5.15 5.92
N GLY A 70 -4.73 -5.42 6.77
CA GLY A 70 -4.22 -6.77 6.95
C GLY A 70 -5.12 -7.56 7.89
N ASN A 71 -5.03 -7.27 9.19
CA ASN A 71 -5.85 -7.95 10.21
C ASN A 71 -6.78 -6.98 10.94
N LYS A 72 -8.09 -7.08 10.69
CA LYS A 72 -9.15 -6.27 11.33
C LYS A 72 -9.13 -6.34 12.87
N LYS A 73 -8.58 -7.40 13.47
CA LYS A 73 -8.49 -7.56 14.93
C LYS A 73 -7.34 -6.76 15.56
N ALA A 74 -6.37 -6.31 14.76
CA ALA A 74 -5.31 -5.42 15.22
C ALA A 74 -5.78 -3.96 15.37
N ILE A 75 -6.98 -3.63 14.87
CA ILE A 75 -7.54 -2.29 14.90
C ILE A 75 -8.53 -2.14 16.07
N GLY A 76 -8.22 -1.19 16.95
CA GLY A 76 -9.00 -0.84 18.15
C GLY A 76 -9.35 0.64 18.22
N GLY A 77 -9.81 1.08 19.39
CA GLY A 77 -10.05 2.49 19.71
C GLY A 77 -11.03 3.21 18.77
N LEU A 78 -10.78 4.50 18.57
CA LEU A 78 -11.54 5.40 17.69
C LEU A 78 -11.54 4.94 16.23
N SER A 79 -10.47 4.27 15.79
CA SER A 79 -10.44 3.68 14.45
C SER A 79 -11.52 2.61 14.31
N ARG A 80 -11.59 1.67 15.25
CA ARG A 80 -12.63 0.64 15.27
C ARG A 80 -14.03 1.23 15.42
N GLU A 81 -14.16 2.29 16.22
CA GLU A 81 -15.41 3.05 16.36
C GLU A 81 -15.88 3.64 15.03
N PHE A 82 -15.00 4.29 14.25
CA PHE A 82 -15.33 4.80 12.92
C PHE A 82 -15.90 3.69 12.01
N TYR A 83 -15.23 2.54 11.91
CA TYR A 83 -15.72 1.44 11.07
C TYR A 83 -17.00 0.78 11.61
N ALA A 84 -17.24 0.83 12.92
CA ALA A 84 -18.54 0.46 13.49
C ALA A 84 -19.63 1.46 13.11
N ASN A 85 -19.30 2.75 13.04
CA ASN A 85 -20.22 3.81 12.62
C ASN A 85 -20.56 3.69 11.12
N ILE A 86 -19.60 3.28 10.29
CA ILE A 86 -19.84 2.91 8.88
C ILE A 86 -20.83 1.74 8.80
N PHE A 87 -20.63 0.70 9.60
CA PHE A 87 -21.55 -0.44 9.64
C PHE A 87 -22.97 -0.01 10.06
N ARG A 88 -23.08 0.87 11.07
CA ARG A 88 -24.37 1.43 11.51
C ARG A 88 -25.03 2.28 10.42
N HIS A 89 -24.26 3.12 9.72
CA HIS A 89 -24.75 3.91 8.59
C HIS A 89 -25.41 3.02 7.55
N TYR A 90 -24.75 1.94 7.13
CA TYR A 90 -25.30 0.99 6.15
C TYR A 90 -26.25 -0.06 6.74
N SER A 91 -26.62 0.05 8.02
CA SER A 91 -27.73 -0.71 8.62
C SER A 91 -29.08 -0.05 8.39
N ASP A 92 -29.07 1.23 8.02
CA ASP A 92 -30.26 1.93 7.53
C ASP A 92 -30.51 1.58 6.06
N ALA A 93 -31.68 0.99 5.78
CA ALA A 93 -32.11 0.62 4.44
C ALA A 93 -32.19 1.83 3.48
N THR A 94 -32.38 3.05 3.98
CA THR A 94 -32.48 4.25 3.14
C THR A 94 -31.13 4.70 2.55
N ARG A 95 -30.01 4.19 3.09
CA ARG A 95 -28.66 4.45 2.57
C ARG A 95 -28.30 3.62 1.34
N TRP A 96 -29.17 2.67 0.96
CA TRP A 96 -28.99 1.76 -0.15
C TRP A 96 -29.82 2.22 -1.36
N LYS A 97 -29.21 3.03 -2.24
CA LYS A 97 -29.88 3.68 -3.39
C LYS A 97 -29.87 2.83 -4.67
N HIS A 98 -28.77 2.14 -4.95
CA HIS A 98 -28.52 1.48 -6.25
C HIS A 98 -28.38 -0.04 -6.17
N GLN A 99 -28.42 -0.59 -4.97
CA GLN A 99 -28.48 -2.02 -4.67
C GLN A 99 -28.96 -2.17 -3.24
N THR A 100 -29.53 -3.32 -2.88
CA THR A 100 -29.89 -3.65 -1.50
C THR A 100 -28.66 -4.05 -0.68
N ARG A 101 -28.80 -4.03 0.66
CA ARG A 101 -27.78 -4.53 1.59
C ARG A 101 -27.42 -5.99 1.32
N ASP A 102 -28.41 -6.84 1.08
CA ASP A 102 -28.21 -8.28 0.89
C ASP A 102 -27.46 -8.56 -0.42
N GLU A 103 -27.80 -7.87 -1.52
CA GLU A 103 -27.08 -7.96 -2.79
C GLU A 103 -25.60 -7.57 -2.65
N TYR A 104 -25.30 -6.59 -1.79
CA TYR A 104 -23.93 -6.19 -1.51
C TYR A 104 -23.15 -7.28 -0.77
N TYR A 105 -23.68 -7.74 0.37
CA TYR A 105 -23.00 -8.73 1.21
C TYR A 105 -22.92 -10.11 0.55
N ALA A 106 -23.84 -10.46 -0.36
CA ALA A 106 -23.75 -11.68 -1.15
C ALA A 106 -22.44 -11.78 -1.95
N LYS A 107 -21.85 -10.63 -2.33
CA LYS A 107 -20.57 -10.57 -3.06
C LYS A 107 -19.33 -10.59 -2.16
N LYS A 108 -19.50 -10.48 -0.84
CA LYS A 108 -18.43 -10.40 0.19
C LYS A 108 -17.25 -9.48 -0.19
N PRO A 109 -17.51 -8.25 -0.68
CA PRO A 109 -16.44 -7.35 -1.14
C PRO A 109 -15.47 -7.03 -0.01
N HIS A 110 -14.17 -7.17 -0.29
CA HIS A 110 -13.09 -6.99 0.71
C HIS A 110 -13.29 -7.76 2.02
N GLY A 111 -13.93 -8.94 1.94
CA GLY A 111 -14.16 -9.77 3.13
C GLY A 111 -15.10 -9.16 4.16
N ASN A 112 -15.92 -8.16 3.79
CA ASN A 112 -16.99 -7.68 4.64
C ASN A 112 -18.08 -8.74 4.79
N SER A 113 -18.60 -8.88 6.00
CA SER A 113 -19.71 -9.77 6.31
C SER A 113 -20.80 -9.01 7.04
N GLY A 114 -22.06 -9.31 6.72
CA GLY A 114 -23.21 -8.74 7.43
C GLY A 114 -23.31 -9.17 8.90
N THR A 115 -22.50 -10.16 9.31
CA THR A 115 -22.42 -10.67 10.69
C THR A 115 -21.33 -10.00 11.53
N GLU A 116 -20.45 -9.20 10.93
CA GLU A 116 -19.48 -8.38 11.68
C GLU A 116 -20.19 -7.15 12.27
N SER A 117 -19.54 -6.48 13.24
CA SER A 117 -20.01 -5.21 13.80
C SER A 117 -19.29 -3.99 13.22
N THR A 118 -18.54 -4.19 12.14
CA THR A 118 -17.68 -3.19 11.49
C THR A 118 -17.76 -3.39 9.99
N MET A 119 -17.58 -2.32 9.22
CA MET A 119 -17.59 -2.35 7.76
C MET A 119 -16.45 -1.51 7.22
N TRP A 120 -15.73 -2.05 6.24
CA TRP A 120 -14.41 -1.59 5.81
C TRP A 120 -14.37 -1.11 4.35
N THR A 121 -15.56 -0.91 3.80
CA THR A 121 -15.82 -0.43 2.44
C THR A 121 -16.97 0.56 2.54
N PHE A 122 -16.83 1.74 1.97
CA PHE A 122 -17.82 2.80 2.12
C PHE A 122 -17.68 3.86 1.04
N GLU A 123 -18.76 4.59 0.81
CA GLU A 123 -18.75 5.76 -0.06
C GLU A 123 -18.00 6.93 0.60
N PRO A 124 -17.21 7.72 -0.15
CA PRO A 124 -16.47 8.86 0.41
C PRO A 124 -17.35 9.85 1.19
N HIS A 125 -18.52 10.23 0.68
CA HIS A 125 -19.44 11.12 1.41
C HIS A 125 -19.97 10.50 2.72
N ALA A 126 -20.14 9.18 2.79
CA ALA A 126 -20.59 8.50 4.02
C ALA A 126 -19.52 8.60 5.11
N ALA A 127 -18.24 8.49 4.75
CA ALA A 127 -17.14 8.74 5.68
C ALA A 127 -17.13 10.20 6.19
N SER A 128 -17.38 11.17 5.30
CA SER A 128 -17.50 12.59 5.71
C SER A 128 -18.62 12.79 6.72
N GLU A 129 -19.83 12.26 6.44
CA GLU A 129 -20.97 12.34 7.37
C GLU A 129 -20.66 11.77 8.76
N ILE A 130 -19.91 10.66 8.80
CA ILE A 130 -19.55 10.02 10.07
C ILE A 130 -18.52 10.83 10.84
N TYR A 131 -17.49 11.38 10.18
CA TYR A 131 -16.54 12.25 10.87
C TYR A 131 -17.18 13.53 11.37
N ASP A 132 -18.07 14.15 10.57
CA ASP A 132 -18.83 15.32 10.99
C ASP A 132 -19.67 15.01 12.24
N ALA A 133 -20.33 13.85 12.28
CA ALA A 133 -21.08 13.40 13.45
C ALA A 133 -20.18 13.16 14.67
N MET A 134 -19.05 12.47 14.50
CA MET A 134 -18.10 12.19 15.60
C MET A 134 -17.47 13.47 16.16
N LEU A 135 -17.14 14.44 15.32
CA LEU A 135 -16.63 15.75 15.75
C LEU A 135 -17.71 16.58 16.43
N LYS A 136 -18.95 16.54 15.93
CA LYS A 136 -20.09 17.21 16.57
C LYS A 136 -20.34 16.68 17.98
N GLU A 137 -20.17 15.37 18.21
CA GLU A 137 -20.26 14.77 19.55
C GLU A 137 -19.15 15.26 20.51
N ALA A 138 -17.99 15.66 19.99
CA ALA A 138 -16.92 16.25 20.80
C ALA A 138 -17.27 17.67 21.30
N GLY A 139 -18.29 18.31 20.71
CA GLY A 139 -18.84 19.61 21.12
C GLY A 139 -17.83 20.74 21.06
N ASP A 140 -18.02 21.75 21.92
CA ASP A 140 -17.25 23.00 21.92
C ASP A 140 -15.77 22.83 22.34
N LYS A 141 -15.34 21.62 22.69
CA LYS A 141 -13.93 21.32 22.99
C LYS A 141 -13.06 21.19 21.74
N VAL A 142 -13.64 21.00 20.56
CA VAL A 142 -12.89 20.92 19.30
C VAL A 142 -13.27 22.10 18.41
N ALA A 143 -12.30 22.97 18.14
CA ALA A 143 -12.42 24.00 17.12
C ALA A 143 -11.75 23.52 15.84
N VAL A 144 -12.51 23.43 14.74
CA VAL A 144 -11.96 23.11 13.42
C VAL A 144 -11.68 24.41 12.66
N VAL A 145 -10.48 24.54 12.12
CA VAL A 145 -10.04 25.70 11.35
C VAL A 145 -9.61 25.27 9.96
N PHE A 146 -10.36 25.70 8.94
CA PHE A 146 -10.12 25.36 7.54
C PHE A 146 -9.29 26.42 6.80
N GLY A 147 -8.61 26.00 5.75
CA GLY A 147 -7.94 26.89 4.78
C GLY A 147 -6.67 27.55 5.31
N GLU A 148 -6.11 27.04 6.41
CA GLU A 148 -4.91 27.58 7.05
C GLU A 148 -3.69 26.70 6.75
N ARG A 149 -2.78 27.22 5.92
CA ARG A 149 -1.51 26.56 5.61
C ARG A 149 -0.40 27.11 6.49
N LEU A 150 0.45 26.23 7.03
CA LEU A 150 1.63 26.62 7.80
C LEU A 150 2.56 27.50 6.96
N ASP A 151 3.07 28.59 7.53
CA ASP A 151 4.11 29.36 6.86
C ASP A 151 5.41 28.52 6.77
N LEU A 152 5.76 28.01 5.60
CA LEU A 152 6.92 27.13 5.42
C LEU A 152 8.28 27.82 5.68
N LYS A 153 8.32 29.13 5.86
CA LYS A 153 9.56 29.89 6.13
C LYS A 153 9.71 30.26 7.60
N LYS A 154 8.61 30.64 8.26
CA LYS A 154 8.60 31.18 9.63
C LYS A 154 7.44 30.67 10.48
N GLY A 155 6.87 29.52 10.10
CA GLY A 155 5.65 28.97 10.67
C GLY A 155 5.81 28.31 12.03
N VAL A 156 7.04 28.09 12.51
CA VAL A 156 7.28 27.51 13.84
C VAL A 156 8.16 28.44 14.65
N VAL A 157 7.69 28.79 15.85
CA VAL A 157 8.43 29.61 16.81
C VAL A 157 8.69 28.77 18.06
N LYS A 158 9.96 28.75 18.50
CA LYS A 158 10.41 27.93 19.62
C LYS A 158 11.17 28.73 20.67
N GLU A 159 11.06 28.26 21.90
CA GLU A 159 11.94 28.62 23.01
C GLU A 159 12.72 27.35 23.41
N GLY A 160 14.01 27.30 23.08
CA GLY A 160 14.78 26.06 23.15
C GLY A 160 14.15 24.96 22.27
N ALA A 161 13.89 23.79 22.85
CA ALA A 161 13.24 22.67 22.15
C ALA A 161 11.70 22.77 22.12
N LYS A 162 11.09 23.73 22.82
CA LYS A 162 9.63 23.81 22.94
C LYS A 162 9.04 24.72 21.89
N ILE A 163 8.05 24.25 21.13
CA ILE A 163 7.22 25.10 20.26
C ILE A 163 6.32 25.95 21.16
N THR A 164 6.34 27.26 20.96
CA THR A 164 5.47 28.21 21.67
C THR A 164 4.27 28.62 20.84
N ARG A 165 4.44 28.72 19.52
CA ARG A 165 3.36 28.96 18.56
C ARG A 165 3.71 28.48 17.17
N ILE A 166 2.66 28.25 16.39
CA ILE A 166 2.75 28.08 14.94
C ILE A 166 2.06 29.25 14.22
N ARG A 167 2.57 29.63 13.05
CA ARG A 167 2.07 30.74 12.23
C ARG A 167 1.67 30.25 10.85
N MET A 168 0.51 30.70 10.39
CA MET A 168 -0.02 30.38 9.08
C MET A 168 0.35 31.44 8.03
N GLU A 169 0.20 31.12 6.75
CA GLU A 169 0.40 32.08 5.65
C GLU A 169 -0.55 33.27 5.73
N SER A 170 -1.72 33.10 6.34
CA SER A 170 -2.68 34.18 6.61
C SER A 170 -2.16 35.20 7.64
N GLY A 171 -1.10 34.86 8.37
CA GLY A 171 -0.59 35.62 9.51
C GLY A 171 -1.24 35.26 10.85
N ARG A 172 -2.28 34.41 10.88
CA ARG A 172 -2.84 33.87 12.13
C ARG A 172 -1.81 33.01 12.85
N GLU A 173 -1.89 33.03 14.17
CA GLU A 173 -0.97 32.32 15.06
C GLU A 173 -1.74 31.49 16.07
N PHE A 174 -1.25 30.28 16.32
CA PHE A 174 -1.87 29.34 17.24
C PHE A 174 -0.90 28.93 18.34
N THR A 175 -1.36 28.97 19.59
CA THR A 175 -0.56 28.63 20.78
C THR A 175 -1.14 27.43 21.51
N ALA A 176 -0.27 26.53 21.98
CA ALA A 176 -0.65 25.40 22.82
C ALA A 176 0.54 24.89 23.64
N PRO A 177 0.32 24.22 24.78
CA PRO A 177 1.37 23.49 25.46
C PRO A 177 1.84 22.28 24.64
N MET A 178 0.98 21.65 23.83
CA MET A 178 1.31 20.49 22.99
C MET A 178 0.85 20.67 21.54
N PHE A 179 1.65 20.14 20.61
CA PHE A 179 1.38 20.14 19.18
C PHE A 179 1.37 18.71 18.61
N ILE A 180 0.55 18.46 17.61
CA ILE A 180 0.53 17.18 16.87
C ILE A 180 0.54 17.47 15.37
N ASP A 181 1.50 16.90 14.63
CA ASP A 181 1.54 16.94 13.18
C ASP A 181 0.95 15.65 12.60
N THR A 182 -0.21 15.78 11.97
CA THR A 182 -0.95 14.68 11.33
C THR A 182 -1.10 14.87 9.83
N THR A 183 -0.29 15.74 9.23
CA THR A 183 -0.22 15.90 7.77
C THR A 183 0.49 14.71 7.11
N TYR A 184 0.17 14.45 5.84
CA TYR A 184 0.88 13.43 5.06
C TYR A 184 2.31 13.88 4.68
N GLU A 185 2.59 15.18 4.75
CA GLU A 185 3.85 15.81 4.34
C GLU A 185 4.84 16.05 5.49
N GLY A 186 4.34 16.16 6.73
CA GLY A 186 5.15 16.39 7.92
C GLY A 186 5.79 17.78 7.96
N ASP A 187 5.07 18.81 7.48
CA ASP A 187 5.63 20.16 7.40
C ASP A 187 5.86 20.78 8.78
N LEU A 188 4.93 20.61 9.73
CA LEU A 188 5.12 21.14 11.08
C LEU A 188 6.32 20.47 11.76
N MET A 189 6.45 19.14 11.62
CA MET A 189 7.63 18.39 12.05
C MET A 189 8.91 18.96 11.45
N ALA A 190 8.99 19.08 10.12
CA ALA A 190 10.18 19.57 9.44
C ALA A 190 10.54 21.00 9.87
N LYS A 191 9.54 21.90 9.98
CA LYS A 191 9.76 23.29 10.38
C LYS A 191 10.04 23.47 11.87
N ALA A 192 9.74 22.48 12.70
CA ALA A 192 10.17 22.44 14.10
C ALA A 192 11.67 22.07 14.27
N GLY A 193 12.36 21.73 13.19
CA GLY A 193 13.78 21.34 13.19
C GLY A 193 14.02 19.88 13.58
N VAL A 194 13.00 19.02 13.44
CA VAL A 194 13.09 17.58 13.67
C VAL A 194 13.77 16.91 12.48
N GLY A 195 14.66 15.95 12.74
CA GLY A 195 15.33 15.18 11.67
C GLY A 195 14.38 14.25 10.92
N TYR A 196 14.59 14.07 9.62
CA TYR A 196 13.76 13.18 8.79
C TYR A 196 14.52 12.62 7.58
N HIS A 197 13.99 11.52 7.04
CA HIS A 197 14.32 10.99 5.72
C HIS A 197 13.31 11.45 4.66
N VAL A 198 13.78 11.51 3.41
CA VAL A 198 12.97 11.56 2.18
C VAL A 198 13.58 10.55 1.22
N GLY A 199 12.72 9.81 0.52
CA GLY A 199 13.12 8.77 -0.43
C GLY A 199 13.37 7.43 0.23
N ARG A 200 14.33 6.66 -0.27
CA ARG A 200 14.67 5.33 0.24
C ARG A 200 16.02 5.34 0.93
N GLU A 201 16.11 4.71 2.09
CA GLU A 201 17.40 4.45 2.73
C GLU A 201 18.08 3.24 2.08
N ALA A 202 19.42 3.23 2.02
CA ALA A 202 20.14 2.03 1.61
C ALA A 202 19.92 0.89 2.62
N ASN A 203 20.00 -0.36 2.17
CA ASN A 203 19.90 -1.53 3.06
C ASN A 203 20.88 -1.46 4.25
N SER A 204 22.07 -0.88 4.04
CA SER A 204 23.11 -0.72 5.06
C SER A 204 22.75 0.28 6.18
N VAL A 205 21.76 1.16 6.00
CA VAL A 205 21.39 2.17 7.00
C VAL A 205 20.77 1.53 8.24
N TYR A 206 19.89 0.54 8.05
CA TYR A 206 19.19 -0.16 9.15
C TYR A 206 19.42 -1.67 9.18
N ASN A 207 20.33 -2.16 8.31
CA ASN A 207 20.57 -3.59 8.08
C ASN A 207 19.27 -4.32 7.68
N GLU A 208 18.64 -3.79 6.63
CA GLU A 208 17.42 -4.30 6.00
C GLU A 208 17.75 -4.97 4.67
N THR A 209 16.77 -5.67 4.07
CA THR A 209 16.92 -6.36 2.78
C THR A 209 15.99 -5.80 1.71
N LEU A 210 14.89 -5.19 2.13
CA LEU A 210 13.80 -4.73 1.26
C LEU A 210 13.81 -3.20 1.04
N ASN A 211 14.81 -2.48 1.54
CA ASN A 211 14.93 -1.04 1.36
C ASN A 211 15.82 -0.71 0.14
N GLY A 212 15.89 0.56 -0.23
CA GLY A 212 16.70 1.04 -1.35
C GLY A 212 16.14 0.66 -2.73
N VAL A 213 16.99 0.79 -3.75
CA VAL A 213 16.69 0.37 -5.13
C VAL A 213 16.45 -1.15 -5.18
N GLN A 214 15.37 -1.58 -5.83
CA GLN A 214 14.87 -2.95 -5.84
C GLN A 214 14.60 -3.44 -7.28
N VAL A 215 15.61 -3.51 -8.14
CA VAL A 215 15.46 -4.05 -9.50
C VAL A 215 15.11 -5.54 -9.46
N GLY A 216 15.74 -6.32 -8.58
CA GLY A 216 15.56 -7.77 -8.51
C GLY A 216 14.21 -8.18 -7.93
N HIS A 217 13.68 -7.40 -6.99
CA HIS A 217 12.40 -7.69 -6.31
C HIS A 217 11.19 -7.00 -6.95
N SER A 218 11.38 -6.08 -7.89
CA SER A 218 10.30 -5.41 -8.64
C SER A 218 9.65 -6.34 -9.67
N ILE A 219 8.86 -7.30 -9.20
CA ILE A 219 8.18 -8.30 -10.02
C ILE A 219 6.67 -8.04 -10.17
N HIS A 220 6.08 -7.20 -9.32
CA HIS A 220 4.67 -6.86 -9.39
C HIS A 220 4.41 -5.63 -10.26
N HIS A 221 3.18 -5.51 -10.76
CA HIS A 221 2.75 -4.41 -11.62
C HIS A 221 3.72 -4.14 -12.79
N GLN A 222 4.21 -5.22 -13.40
CA GLN A 222 5.21 -5.18 -14.47
C GLN A 222 4.63 -5.33 -15.88
N PHE A 223 5.41 -4.87 -16.85
CA PHE A 223 5.25 -5.19 -18.27
C PHE A 223 5.40 -6.71 -18.47
N THR A 224 4.44 -7.34 -19.15
CA THR A 224 4.51 -8.76 -19.55
C THR A 224 4.97 -8.96 -20.99
N LYS A 225 5.23 -7.85 -21.68
CA LYS A 225 5.66 -7.77 -23.07
C LYS A 225 6.88 -6.87 -23.17
N ASN A 226 7.69 -7.09 -24.20
CA ASN A 226 8.79 -6.21 -24.53
C ASN A 226 8.24 -4.93 -25.18
N VAL A 227 8.28 -3.82 -24.45
CA VAL A 227 7.75 -2.53 -24.89
C VAL A 227 8.89 -1.55 -25.11
N ASP A 228 8.89 -0.90 -26.28
CA ASP A 228 9.93 0.03 -26.68
C ASP A 228 9.82 1.38 -25.92
N PRO A 229 10.90 1.84 -25.26
CA PRO A 229 10.89 3.04 -24.43
C PRO A 229 11.23 4.34 -25.19
N TYR A 230 11.57 4.28 -26.48
CA TYR A 230 12.15 5.40 -27.22
C TYR A 230 11.10 6.20 -28.00
N VAL A 231 11.36 7.50 -28.21
CA VAL A 231 10.46 8.38 -28.98
C VAL A 231 10.20 7.81 -30.37
N LYS A 232 11.24 7.34 -31.06
CA LYS A 232 11.14 6.54 -32.27
C LYS A 232 11.44 5.08 -31.93
N PRO A 233 10.49 4.14 -32.18
CA PRO A 233 10.72 2.73 -31.89
C PRO A 233 12.01 2.19 -32.51
N GLY A 234 12.81 1.48 -31.71
CA GLY A 234 14.07 0.85 -32.09
C GLY A 234 15.27 1.80 -32.22
N ASP A 235 15.10 3.11 -31.96
CA ASP A 235 16.15 4.11 -32.11
C ASP A 235 16.50 4.80 -30.78
N PRO A 236 17.53 4.32 -30.06
CA PRO A 236 17.98 4.93 -28.82
C PRO A 236 18.44 6.39 -28.95
N SER A 237 18.83 6.84 -30.15
CA SER A 237 19.25 8.22 -30.39
C SER A 237 18.08 9.21 -30.41
N SER A 238 16.85 8.71 -30.51
CA SER A 238 15.63 9.53 -30.52
C SER A 238 15.22 10.07 -29.15
N GLY A 239 15.88 9.61 -28.07
CA GLY A 239 15.52 9.92 -26.69
C GLY A 239 14.42 9.01 -26.13
N LEU A 240 14.19 9.09 -24.82
CA LEU A 240 13.19 8.27 -24.12
C LEU A 240 11.81 8.94 -24.14
N LEU A 241 10.77 8.12 -24.07
CA LEU A 241 9.41 8.58 -23.76
C LEU A 241 9.37 9.24 -22.36
N PRO A 242 8.41 10.14 -22.10
CA PRO A 242 8.29 10.82 -20.82
C PRO A 242 8.22 9.86 -19.62
N GLY A 243 8.90 10.20 -18.53
CA GLY A 243 8.85 9.45 -17.27
C GLY A 243 9.63 8.13 -17.25
N ILE A 244 10.55 7.92 -18.19
CA ILE A 244 11.46 6.77 -18.24
C ILE A 244 12.90 7.24 -17.98
N GLU A 245 13.53 6.64 -16.98
CA GLU A 245 14.93 6.83 -16.64
C GLU A 245 15.84 5.96 -17.52
N LYS A 246 17.09 6.38 -17.69
CA LYS A 246 18.07 5.57 -18.41
C LYS A 246 18.45 4.30 -17.64
N GLU A 247 18.59 4.42 -16.32
CA GLU A 247 19.00 3.34 -15.43
C GLU A 247 18.32 3.49 -14.06
N PRO A 248 18.12 2.38 -13.33
CA PRO A 248 17.35 2.39 -12.07
C PRO A 248 18.18 2.86 -10.86
N GLY A 249 19.50 2.98 -10.99
CA GLY A 249 20.43 3.12 -9.86
C GLY A 249 21.02 1.78 -9.43
N GLU A 250 21.90 1.81 -8.43
CA GLU A 250 22.57 0.61 -7.90
C GLU A 250 21.62 -0.15 -6.97
N GLU A 251 21.47 -1.46 -7.15
CA GLU A 251 20.64 -2.32 -6.31
C GLU A 251 20.96 -2.13 -4.82
N PHE A 252 19.93 -1.99 -3.99
CA PHE A 252 19.97 -1.79 -2.54
C PHE A 252 20.57 -0.47 -2.05
N SER A 253 20.97 0.41 -2.95
CA SER A 253 21.40 1.78 -2.61
C SER A 253 20.21 2.66 -2.24
N GLY A 254 20.47 3.72 -1.48
CA GLY A 254 19.45 4.70 -1.10
C GLY A 254 19.37 5.84 -2.12
N ASP A 255 18.22 6.52 -2.16
CA ASP A 255 17.99 7.68 -3.01
C ASP A 255 16.93 8.63 -2.42
N LYS A 256 16.59 9.69 -3.16
CA LYS A 256 15.56 10.66 -2.77
C LYS A 256 14.19 10.40 -3.43
N LYS A 257 14.00 9.23 -4.02
CA LYS A 257 12.80 8.89 -4.78
C LYS A 257 11.77 8.21 -3.88
N VAL A 258 10.52 8.64 -3.96
CA VAL A 258 9.39 8.08 -3.18
C VAL A 258 8.42 7.33 -4.09
N GLN A 259 7.66 6.41 -3.50
CA GLN A 259 6.66 5.62 -4.22
C GLN A 259 5.61 6.48 -4.92
N ALA A 260 5.10 6.01 -6.05
CA ALA A 260 4.22 6.78 -6.91
C ALA A 260 2.90 7.17 -6.22
N TYR A 261 2.37 8.34 -6.59
CA TYR A 261 1.06 8.79 -6.13
C TYR A 261 0.00 8.60 -7.22
N ASN A 262 -1.27 8.60 -6.78
CA ASN A 262 -2.45 8.63 -7.63
C ASN A 262 -3.65 9.20 -6.86
N PHE A 263 -4.80 9.33 -7.52
CA PHE A 263 -6.10 9.54 -6.89
C PHE A 263 -6.85 8.22 -6.83
N ARG A 264 -7.50 7.96 -5.70
CA ARG A 264 -8.41 6.82 -5.49
C ARG A 264 -9.79 7.20 -6.04
N MET A 265 -10.05 6.85 -7.30
CA MET A 265 -11.26 7.29 -7.99
C MET A 265 -12.50 6.54 -7.52
N CYS A 266 -13.55 7.29 -7.15
CA CYS A 266 -14.87 6.71 -6.91
C CYS A 266 -15.65 6.59 -8.21
N THR A 267 -15.78 5.37 -8.74
CA THR A 267 -16.47 5.12 -10.02
C THR A 267 -17.74 4.31 -9.84
N THR A 268 -18.65 4.34 -10.81
CA THR A 268 -19.92 3.59 -10.77
C THR A 268 -20.30 3.01 -12.13
N ASP A 269 -21.03 1.90 -12.12
CA ASP A 269 -21.63 1.30 -13.32
C ASP A 269 -23.14 1.58 -13.44
N VAL A 270 -23.67 2.48 -12.60
CA VAL A 270 -25.07 2.94 -12.65
C VAL A 270 -25.21 4.04 -13.72
N PRO A 271 -25.90 3.79 -14.85
CA PRO A 271 -25.88 4.71 -16.00
C PRO A 271 -26.29 6.17 -15.69
N GLU A 272 -27.30 6.37 -14.86
CA GLU A 272 -27.80 7.68 -14.47
C GLU A 272 -26.81 8.43 -13.56
N ASN A 273 -26.07 7.71 -12.71
CA ASN A 273 -25.07 8.26 -11.79
C ASN A 273 -23.65 8.28 -12.38
N ARG A 274 -23.45 7.71 -13.56
CA ARG A 274 -22.13 7.62 -14.21
C ARG A 274 -21.86 8.85 -15.07
N ARG A 275 -20.73 9.50 -14.82
CA ARG A 275 -20.12 10.49 -15.73
C ARG A 275 -19.04 9.80 -16.57
N ASP A 276 -19.06 10.05 -17.88
CA ASP A 276 -18.13 9.45 -18.83
C ASP A 276 -16.72 10.06 -18.73
N TRP A 277 -15.74 9.42 -19.35
CA TRP A 277 -14.36 9.91 -19.39
C TRP A 277 -14.21 11.00 -20.45
N GLU A 278 -14.12 12.24 -19.99
CA GLU A 278 -13.92 13.40 -20.88
C GLU A 278 -12.44 13.53 -21.27
N LYS A 279 -12.16 13.90 -22.53
CA LYS A 279 -10.79 14.19 -22.98
C LYS A 279 -10.30 15.46 -22.27
N PRO A 280 -9.21 15.41 -21.49
CA PRO A 280 -8.69 16.63 -20.86
C PRO A 280 -8.25 17.67 -21.89
N ALA A 281 -8.46 18.95 -21.60
CA ALA A 281 -8.08 20.05 -22.50
C ALA A 281 -6.56 20.09 -22.77
N ASN A 282 -5.75 19.64 -21.80
CA ASN A 282 -4.30 19.56 -21.89
C ASN A 282 -3.78 18.14 -22.18
N TYR A 283 -4.62 17.28 -22.78
CA TYR A 283 -4.21 15.93 -23.16
C TYR A 283 -3.01 15.95 -24.11
N ASP A 284 -1.89 15.41 -23.65
CA ASP A 284 -0.67 15.21 -24.45
C ASP A 284 -0.43 13.71 -24.62
N GLU A 285 -0.67 13.22 -25.85
CA GLU A 285 -0.58 11.80 -26.18
C GLU A 285 0.81 11.19 -25.91
N ARG A 286 1.87 12.01 -25.89
CA ARG A 286 3.24 11.55 -25.63
C ARG A 286 3.39 10.89 -24.26
N TRP A 287 2.63 11.33 -23.26
CA TRP A 287 2.61 10.70 -21.93
C TRP A 287 1.93 9.33 -21.96
N PHE A 288 0.99 9.11 -22.87
CA PHE A 288 0.20 7.88 -22.96
C PHE A 288 0.74 6.90 -24.00
N GLU A 289 1.75 7.30 -24.78
CA GLU A 289 2.39 6.45 -25.81
C GLU A 289 2.86 5.11 -25.23
N LEU A 290 3.40 5.10 -24.00
CA LEU A 290 3.84 3.87 -23.36
C LEU A 290 2.67 2.91 -23.05
N ALA A 291 1.51 3.44 -22.63
CA ALA A 291 0.30 2.65 -22.42
C ALA A 291 -0.21 2.06 -23.75
N LEU A 292 -0.20 2.87 -24.81
CA LEU A 292 -0.61 2.46 -26.16
C LEU A 292 0.30 1.35 -26.71
N ARG A 293 1.62 1.49 -26.58
CA ARG A 293 2.56 0.44 -27.00
C ARG A 293 2.42 -0.84 -26.18
N ASN A 294 2.09 -0.75 -24.90
CA ASN A 294 1.87 -1.94 -24.08
C ASN A 294 0.66 -2.76 -24.54
N VAL A 295 -0.46 -2.09 -24.87
CA VAL A 295 -1.64 -2.79 -25.41
C VAL A 295 -1.39 -3.32 -26.82
N GLU A 296 -0.65 -2.60 -27.66
CA GLU A 296 -0.25 -3.03 -29.02
C GLU A 296 0.71 -4.22 -29.00
N ALA A 297 1.57 -4.31 -27.99
CA ALA A 297 2.43 -5.47 -27.75
C ALA A 297 1.65 -6.70 -27.25
N GLY A 298 0.34 -6.58 -27.02
CA GLY A 298 -0.57 -7.66 -26.68
C GLY A 298 -0.83 -7.85 -25.18
N ASP A 299 -0.55 -6.84 -24.33
CA ASP A 299 -1.01 -6.86 -22.95
C ASP A 299 -2.50 -6.46 -22.88
N MET A 300 -3.36 -7.48 -22.81
CA MET A 300 -4.82 -7.33 -22.80
C MET A 300 -5.42 -7.19 -21.39
N ARG A 301 -4.59 -7.06 -20.35
CA ARG A 301 -5.06 -6.90 -18.98
C ARG A 301 -5.70 -5.52 -18.79
N ILE A 302 -6.77 -5.43 -17.99
CA ILE A 302 -7.44 -4.15 -17.71
C ILE A 302 -6.65 -3.40 -16.64
N SER A 303 -5.95 -2.35 -17.05
CA SER A 303 -4.90 -1.67 -16.26
C SER A 303 -5.42 -0.74 -15.15
N TRP A 304 -6.18 -1.30 -14.20
CA TRP A 304 -6.61 -0.70 -12.93
C TRP A 304 -7.20 -1.77 -11.97
N ALA A 305 -7.50 -1.40 -10.73
CA ALA A 305 -8.12 -2.27 -9.73
C ALA A 305 -9.35 -1.59 -9.07
N PRO A 306 -10.55 -1.73 -9.67
CA PRO A 306 -11.79 -1.26 -9.05
C PRO A 306 -12.26 -2.22 -7.96
N SER A 307 -12.20 -1.77 -6.71
CA SER A 307 -12.70 -2.49 -5.53
C SER A 307 -14.13 -2.05 -5.22
N TRP A 308 -15.08 -2.98 -5.29
CA TRP A 308 -16.50 -2.67 -5.09
C TRP A 308 -16.83 -2.23 -3.66
N MET A 309 -17.67 -1.21 -3.59
CA MET A 309 -18.18 -0.57 -2.38
C MET A 309 -19.73 -0.53 -2.44
N PRO A 310 -20.42 -0.04 -1.39
CA PRO A 310 -21.87 0.12 -1.42
C PRO A 310 -22.38 0.91 -2.63
N ASN A 311 -23.67 0.75 -2.93
CA ASN A 311 -24.36 1.46 -4.01
C ASN A 311 -23.72 1.34 -5.39
N ARG A 312 -23.16 0.16 -5.72
CA ARG A 312 -22.53 -0.13 -7.01
C ARG A 312 -21.46 0.90 -7.40
N LYS A 313 -20.70 1.35 -6.40
CA LYS A 313 -19.53 2.20 -6.57
C LYS A 313 -18.25 1.39 -6.36
N THR A 314 -17.13 1.95 -6.78
CA THR A 314 -15.81 1.34 -6.59
C THR A 314 -14.84 2.38 -6.06
N ASP A 315 -13.93 1.96 -5.20
CA ASP A 315 -12.66 2.64 -4.98
C ASP A 315 -11.64 2.03 -5.93
N THR A 316 -11.05 2.86 -6.79
CA THR A 316 -10.24 2.40 -7.92
C THR A 316 -8.78 2.80 -7.74
N ASN A 317 -7.90 1.80 -7.74
CA ASN A 317 -6.46 1.97 -7.57
C ASN A 317 -5.65 1.43 -8.77
N ASN A 318 -4.32 1.55 -8.66
CA ASN A 318 -3.33 1.09 -9.62
C ASN A 318 -3.33 -0.43 -9.77
N ASN A 319 -3.14 -0.91 -11.00
CA ASN A 319 -2.79 -2.30 -11.27
C ASN A 319 -2.04 -2.44 -12.60
N PHE A 320 -1.17 -3.44 -12.70
CA PHE A 320 -0.33 -3.73 -13.88
C PHE A 320 0.64 -2.58 -14.28
N ALA A 321 1.21 -2.66 -15.48
CA ALA A 321 2.41 -1.93 -15.89
C ALA A 321 2.26 -0.41 -16.03
N VAL A 322 1.17 0.04 -16.66
CA VAL A 322 0.87 1.46 -16.90
C VAL A 322 -0.57 1.71 -16.48
N SER A 323 -0.74 2.27 -15.30
CA SER A 323 -2.03 2.45 -14.65
C SER A 323 -2.06 3.78 -13.89
N THR A 324 -2.91 3.91 -12.89
CA THR A 324 -3.24 5.18 -12.25
C THR A 324 -2.06 5.84 -11.53
N ASP A 325 -1.04 5.09 -11.14
CA ASP A 325 0.18 5.64 -10.56
C ASP A 325 0.94 6.49 -11.58
N PHE A 326 1.21 7.75 -11.23
CA PHE A 326 2.04 8.63 -12.05
C PHE A 326 3.53 8.47 -11.70
N ILE A 327 4.05 7.30 -12.04
CA ILE A 327 5.39 6.84 -11.61
C ILE A 327 6.47 7.88 -11.93
N GLY A 328 7.25 8.23 -10.91
CA GLY A 328 8.40 9.13 -11.00
C GLY A 328 8.09 10.63 -10.92
N GLN A 329 6.81 11.02 -10.89
CA GLN A 329 6.42 12.43 -11.05
C GLN A 329 6.13 13.16 -9.73
N ASN A 330 6.45 12.53 -8.60
CA ASN A 330 6.19 13.06 -7.25
C ASN A 330 7.42 13.13 -6.34
N TRP A 331 8.64 12.90 -6.86
CA TRP A 331 9.84 12.86 -6.02
C TRP A 331 10.13 14.17 -5.29
N ASP A 332 9.83 15.31 -5.91
CA ASP A 332 10.04 16.64 -5.29
C ASP A 332 8.91 17.04 -4.32
N TYR A 333 7.77 16.34 -4.36
CA TYR A 333 6.58 16.69 -3.55
C TYR A 333 6.84 16.83 -2.05
N PRO A 334 7.63 15.93 -1.40
CA PRO A 334 7.84 15.99 0.04
C PRO A 334 8.44 17.33 0.49
N GLU A 335 9.41 17.88 -0.26
CA GLU A 335 10.13 19.10 0.11
C GLU A 335 9.69 20.38 -0.62
N ALA A 336 8.82 20.23 -1.61
CA ALA A 336 8.25 21.33 -2.37
C ALA A 336 7.49 22.35 -1.51
N ASP A 337 7.47 23.61 -1.99
CA ASP A 337 6.55 24.62 -1.50
C ASP A 337 5.11 24.36 -1.99
N TYR A 338 4.15 25.13 -1.48
CA TYR A 338 2.74 24.91 -1.80
C TYR A 338 2.40 25.13 -3.28
N GLU A 339 3.08 26.06 -3.96
CA GLU A 339 2.86 26.30 -5.39
C GLU A 339 3.33 25.10 -6.22
N THR A 340 4.51 24.59 -5.90
CA THR A 340 5.09 23.42 -6.57
C THR A 340 4.29 22.15 -6.29
N ARG A 341 3.83 21.94 -5.04
CA ARG A 341 2.91 20.84 -4.72
C ARG A 341 1.60 20.93 -5.48
N ALA A 342 1.04 22.12 -5.67
CA ALA A 342 -0.18 22.31 -6.47
C ALA A 342 0.06 21.97 -7.95
N LYS A 343 1.22 22.28 -8.52
CA LYS A 343 1.60 21.87 -9.89
C LYS A 343 1.71 20.35 -10.02
N ILE A 344 2.40 19.70 -9.07
CA ILE A 344 2.53 18.24 -9.03
C ILE A 344 1.15 17.59 -8.91
N TRP A 345 0.30 18.09 -8.00
CA TRP A 345 -1.06 17.62 -7.82
C TRP A 345 -1.86 17.68 -9.12
N LYS A 346 -1.85 18.82 -9.80
CA LYS A 346 -2.55 19.00 -11.07
C LYS A 346 -2.02 18.06 -12.16
N ALA A 347 -0.71 17.85 -12.21
CA ALA A 347 -0.11 16.90 -13.14
C ALA A 347 -0.58 15.46 -12.91
N HIS A 348 -0.79 15.04 -11.65
CA HIS A 348 -1.34 13.71 -11.33
C HIS A 348 -2.81 13.58 -11.72
N GLU A 349 -3.60 14.64 -11.52
CA GLU A 349 -4.99 14.70 -11.96
C GLU A 349 -5.08 14.56 -13.49
N ASP A 350 -4.24 15.31 -14.20
CA ASP A 350 -4.20 15.31 -15.66
C ASP A 350 -3.72 13.98 -16.23
N TRP A 351 -2.71 13.37 -15.60
CA TRP A 351 -2.26 12.02 -15.91
C TRP A 351 -3.42 11.02 -15.85
N GLN A 352 -4.12 10.92 -14.72
CA GLN A 352 -5.17 9.91 -14.59
C GLN A 352 -6.39 10.22 -15.46
N LYS A 353 -6.86 11.47 -15.52
CA LYS A 353 -7.98 11.84 -16.41
C LYS A 353 -7.64 11.51 -17.87
N GLY A 354 -6.43 11.84 -18.30
CA GLY A 354 -5.94 11.53 -19.64
C GLY A 354 -5.84 10.02 -19.88
N LEU A 355 -5.29 9.27 -18.92
CA LEU A 355 -5.16 7.82 -19.02
C LEU A 355 -6.52 7.11 -19.12
N MET A 356 -7.50 7.52 -18.32
CA MET A 356 -8.85 6.96 -18.37
C MET A 356 -9.49 7.23 -19.73
N TRP A 357 -9.36 8.46 -20.25
CA TRP A 357 -9.82 8.77 -21.60
C TRP A 357 -9.11 7.92 -22.66
N THR A 358 -7.77 7.76 -22.57
CA THR A 358 -7.00 6.96 -23.51
C THR A 358 -7.53 5.52 -23.55
N TYR A 359 -7.65 4.87 -22.39
CA TYR A 359 -8.13 3.49 -22.34
C TYR A 359 -9.59 3.33 -22.73
N ALA A 360 -10.44 4.33 -22.51
CA ALA A 360 -11.87 4.28 -22.85
C ALA A 360 -12.16 4.60 -24.33
N HIS A 361 -11.36 5.44 -24.98
CA HIS A 361 -11.73 6.03 -26.28
C HIS A 361 -10.66 5.98 -27.36
N HIS A 362 -9.37 5.86 -27.03
CA HIS A 362 -8.31 5.98 -28.03
C HIS A 362 -8.37 4.84 -29.07
N PRO A 363 -8.31 5.10 -30.39
CA PRO A 363 -8.49 4.09 -31.43
C PRO A 363 -7.42 3.00 -31.46
N ARG A 364 -6.21 3.28 -30.96
CA ARG A 364 -5.14 2.27 -30.78
C ARG A 364 -5.41 1.29 -29.63
N VAL A 365 -6.37 1.58 -28.74
CA VAL A 365 -6.76 0.67 -27.65
C VAL A 365 -7.81 -0.32 -28.16
N PRO A 366 -7.60 -1.64 -28.01
CA PRO A 366 -8.57 -2.65 -28.44
C PRO A 366 -9.96 -2.47 -27.82
N GLU A 367 -11.01 -2.80 -28.58
CA GLU A 367 -12.40 -2.55 -28.18
C GLU A 367 -12.77 -3.18 -26.84
N LYS A 368 -12.30 -4.40 -26.57
CA LYS A 368 -12.53 -5.08 -25.29
C LYS A 368 -12.03 -4.28 -24.08
N ILE A 369 -10.89 -3.59 -24.22
CA ILE A 369 -10.36 -2.72 -23.16
C ILE A 369 -11.20 -1.45 -23.08
N ARG A 370 -11.53 -0.83 -24.22
CA ARG A 370 -12.39 0.37 -24.27
C ARG A 370 -13.75 0.14 -23.64
N GLU A 371 -14.38 -1.00 -23.87
CA GLU A 371 -15.64 -1.39 -23.23
C GLU A 371 -15.50 -1.54 -21.71
N ALA A 372 -14.41 -2.14 -21.23
CA ALA A 372 -14.17 -2.30 -19.81
C ALA A 372 -14.03 -0.94 -19.09
N PHE A 373 -13.33 0.01 -19.69
CA PHE A 373 -13.18 1.36 -19.13
C PHE A 373 -14.44 2.22 -19.29
N ARG A 374 -15.21 2.09 -20.38
CA ARG A 374 -16.51 2.80 -20.55
C ARG A 374 -17.62 2.23 -19.67
N ARG A 375 -17.46 1.03 -19.10
CA ARG A 375 -18.44 0.44 -18.18
C ARG A 375 -18.52 1.22 -16.87
N LEU A 376 -17.40 1.72 -16.37
CA LEU A 376 -17.29 2.50 -15.15
C LEU A 376 -16.96 3.96 -15.49
N GLY A 377 -17.42 4.89 -14.68
CA GLY A 377 -17.14 6.31 -14.81
C GLY A 377 -17.30 7.01 -13.48
N LEU A 378 -16.88 8.27 -13.36
CA LEU A 378 -16.97 9.00 -12.09
C LEU A 378 -18.42 9.04 -11.57
N ALA A 379 -18.60 8.81 -10.27
CA ALA A 379 -19.91 8.87 -9.64
C ALA A 379 -20.37 10.33 -9.47
N LYS A 380 -21.50 10.71 -10.06
CA LYS A 380 -22.03 12.08 -10.07
C LYS A 380 -22.45 12.58 -8.69
N ASP A 381 -22.72 11.68 -7.76
CA ASP A 381 -23.12 12.00 -6.38
C ASP A 381 -21.94 12.00 -5.38
N GLU A 382 -20.71 11.74 -5.84
CA GLU A 382 -19.50 11.90 -5.02
C GLU A 382 -18.72 13.14 -5.46
N PHE A 383 -18.03 13.77 -4.51
CA PHE A 383 -17.17 14.94 -4.76
C PHE A 383 -17.85 16.02 -5.62
N THR A 384 -19.12 16.32 -5.32
CA THR A 384 -19.97 17.23 -6.11
C THR A 384 -19.46 18.67 -6.13
N ASP A 385 -18.59 19.02 -5.21
CA ASP A 385 -17.87 20.29 -5.09
C ASP A 385 -16.53 20.32 -5.86
N ASN A 386 -16.09 19.19 -6.41
CA ASN A 386 -14.78 19.04 -7.07
C ASN A 386 -14.90 18.29 -8.42
N ASP A 387 -15.95 18.60 -9.19
CA ASP A 387 -16.17 18.02 -10.53
C ASP A 387 -16.23 16.48 -10.52
N ASN A 388 -16.74 15.89 -9.43
CA ASN A 388 -16.76 14.45 -9.16
C ASN A 388 -15.38 13.78 -9.08
N TRP A 389 -14.31 14.57 -8.98
CA TRP A 389 -12.95 14.09 -8.81
C TRP A 389 -12.57 13.97 -7.32
N PRO A 390 -11.84 12.92 -6.90
CA PRO A 390 -11.39 12.77 -5.53
C PRO A 390 -10.64 14.01 -5.01
N ARG A 391 -10.93 14.40 -3.76
CA ARG A 391 -10.39 15.63 -3.16
C ARG A 391 -8.95 15.50 -2.68
N GLN A 392 -8.43 14.28 -2.55
CA GLN A 392 -7.13 14.03 -1.94
C GLN A 392 -6.21 13.21 -2.87
N LEU A 393 -5.06 13.76 -3.21
CA LEU A 393 -3.96 13.02 -3.81
C LEU A 393 -3.46 12.01 -2.78
N TYR A 394 -3.31 10.75 -3.21
CA TYR A 394 -2.84 9.68 -2.37
C TYR A 394 -1.32 9.76 -2.20
N VAL A 395 -0.90 10.71 -1.37
CA VAL A 395 0.46 10.85 -0.85
C VAL A 395 0.72 9.64 0.05
N ARG A 396 1.35 8.62 -0.52
CA ARG A 396 1.65 7.39 0.23
C ARG A 396 2.74 7.62 1.24
N GLU A 397 3.71 8.46 0.89
CA GLU A 397 4.92 8.65 1.67
C GLU A 397 5.54 9.99 1.30
N ALA A 398 5.94 10.78 2.28
CA ALA A 398 6.69 12.01 2.06
C ALA A 398 7.93 12.03 2.96
N ARG A 399 7.89 12.82 4.04
CA ARG A 399 8.93 12.81 5.07
C ARG A 399 8.65 11.70 6.07
N ARG A 400 9.70 11.07 6.58
CA ARG A 400 9.63 10.13 7.70
C ARG A 400 10.56 10.59 8.81
N MET A 401 10.03 10.81 10.01
CA MET A 401 10.81 11.29 11.15
C MET A 401 12.03 10.40 11.45
N ILE A 402 13.09 10.95 12.02
CA ILE A 402 14.20 10.17 12.61
C ILE A 402 14.21 10.45 14.11
N SER A 403 13.65 9.55 14.91
CA SER A 403 13.59 9.70 16.37
C SER A 403 14.60 8.81 17.10
N ASP A 404 14.39 8.60 18.40
CA ASP A 404 15.15 7.65 19.22
C ASP A 404 14.93 6.18 18.80
N TYR A 405 13.86 5.90 18.05
CA TYR A 405 13.55 4.57 17.54
C TYR A 405 12.91 4.65 16.16
N VAL A 406 13.58 4.05 15.17
CA VAL A 406 13.07 3.93 13.79
C VAL A 406 12.43 2.56 13.65
N MET A 407 11.15 2.50 13.28
CA MET A 407 10.50 1.24 12.92
C MET A 407 11.12 0.68 11.63
N THR A 408 11.47 -0.60 11.60
CA THR A 408 12.17 -1.24 10.47
C THR A 408 11.48 -2.52 10.01
N GLU A 409 11.96 -3.08 8.89
CA GLU A 409 11.60 -4.40 8.36
C GLU A 409 11.60 -5.47 9.46
N LYS A 410 12.53 -5.38 10.40
CA LYS A 410 12.66 -6.31 11.52
C LYS A 410 11.44 -6.27 12.44
N ASN A 411 10.82 -5.10 12.63
CA ASN A 411 9.60 -4.97 13.41
C ASN A 411 8.40 -5.58 12.68
N CYS A 412 8.24 -5.27 11.40
CA CYS A 412 7.18 -5.86 10.57
C CYS A 412 7.27 -7.39 10.55
N LYS A 413 8.49 -7.93 10.46
CA LYS A 413 8.77 -9.37 10.53
C LYS A 413 8.77 -9.95 11.96
N ARG A 414 8.49 -9.15 13.00
CA ARG A 414 8.60 -9.52 14.43
C ARG A 414 9.93 -10.15 14.84
N ARG A 415 11.01 -9.83 14.14
CA ARG A 415 12.38 -10.17 14.57
C ARG A 415 12.82 -9.28 15.73
N GLU A 416 12.27 -8.06 15.78
CA GLU A 416 12.37 -7.16 16.92
C GLU A 416 10.95 -6.74 17.33
N VAL A 417 10.63 -6.87 18.61
CA VAL A 417 9.31 -6.53 19.15
C VAL A 417 9.52 -5.44 20.20
N VAL A 418 8.80 -4.33 20.05
CA VAL A 418 8.89 -3.20 20.96
C VAL A 418 7.98 -3.41 22.16
N GLU A 419 8.44 -2.99 23.34
CA GLU A 419 7.69 -3.12 24.60
C GLU A 419 6.83 -1.89 24.90
N ASP A 420 7.08 -0.79 24.18
CA ASP A 420 6.43 0.51 24.36
C ASP A 420 5.35 0.79 23.30
N SER A 421 4.56 -0.23 22.96
CA SER A 421 3.52 -0.15 21.93
C SER A 421 2.45 0.91 22.22
N VAL A 422 2.08 1.67 21.19
CA VAL A 422 0.95 2.61 21.16
C VAL A 422 -0.07 2.27 20.09
N GLY A 423 0.03 1.10 19.49
CA GLY A 423 -0.84 0.66 18.41
C GLY A 423 -0.22 -0.50 17.64
N MET A 424 -0.96 -1.01 16.67
CA MET A 424 -0.52 -2.15 15.86
C MET A 424 -0.52 -1.79 14.38
N GLY A 425 0.57 -2.10 13.68
CA GLY A 425 0.59 -2.25 12.23
C GLY A 425 0.17 -3.69 11.87
N ALA A 426 -0.44 -3.89 10.71
CA ALA A 426 -0.88 -5.22 10.29
C ALA A 426 -0.90 -5.46 8.79
N TYR A 427 -0.64 -4.42 7.98
CA TYR A 427 -0.65 -4.54 6.53
C TYR A 427 0.66 -5.13 6.01
N ASN A 428 0.69 -5.55 4.75
CA ASN A 428 1.93 -6.01 4.13
C ASN A 428 2.96 -4.87 4.09
N MET A 429 4.24 -5.21 4.05
CA MET A 429 5.25 -4.23 3.62
C MET A 429 5.09 -4.06 2.11
N ASP A 430 4.31 -3.05 1.72
CA ASP A 430 4.10 -2.67 0.34
C ASP A 430 4.77 -1.34 0.00
N SER A 431 5.46 -1.32 -1.14
CA SER A 431 5.87 -0.10 -1.82
C SER A 431 5.37 -0.18 -3.25
N HIS A 432 4.82 0.91 -3.77
CA HIS A 432 4.47 1.01 -5.18
C HIS A 432 5.71 1.30 -6.01
N ASN A 433 5.65 1.02 -7.32
CA ASN A 433 6.70 1.41 -8.25
C ASN A 433 7.08 2.90 -8.12
N ILE A 434 8.38 3.17 -8.12
CA ILE A 434 9.00 4.47 -7.87
C ILE A 434 9.47 5.10 -9.18
N GLN A 435 9.97 4.30 -10.11
CA GLN A 435 10.50 4.76 -11.39
C GLN A 435 10.27 3.74 -12.51
N ARG A 436 10.50 4.17 -13.75
CA ARG A 436 10.62 3.32 -14.93
C ARG A 436 12.02 3.45 -15.48
N TYR A 437 12.59 2.36 -16.00
CA TYR A 437 13.93 2.38 -16.57
C TYR A 437 14.04 1.51 -17.82
N VAL A 438 15.12 1.70 -18.58
CA VAL A 438 15.46 0.87 -19.74
C VAL A 438 16.37 -0.29 -19.34
N THR A 439 15.96 -1.53 -19.64
CA THR A 439 16.77 -2.72 -19.38
C THR A 439 17.95 -2.82 -20.35
N ARG A 440 18.89 -3.73 -20.07
CA ARG A 440 20.04 -3.99 -20.96
C ARG A 440 19.62 -4.46 -22.35
N GLU A 441 18.47 -5.11 -22.44
CA GLU A 441 17.85 -5.60 -23.68
C GLU A 441 17.16 -4.48 -24.47
N GLY A 442 17.04 -3.28 -23.90
CA GLY A 442 16.48 -2.10 -24.57
C GLY A 442 14.96 -1.90 -24.40
N PHE A 443 14.34 -2.55 -23.41
CA PHE A 443 12.90 -2.45 -23.14
C PHE A 443 12.61 -1.73 -21.82
N VAL A 444 11.41 -1.18 -21.67
CA VAL A 444 11.00 -0.56 -20.39
C VAL A 444 10.69 -1.61 -19.32
N ARG A 445 11.04 -1.29 -18.07
CA ARG A 445 10.53 -1.97 -16.87
C ARG A 445 10.20 -0.96 -15.77
N ASN A 446 9.29 -1.33 -14.88
CA ASN A 446 9.06 -0.61 -13.64
C ASN A 446 10.02 -1.09 -12.54
N GLU A 447 10.34 -0.21 -11.60
CA GLU A 447 11.16 -0.48 -10.43
C GLU A 447 10.56 0.20 -9.20
N GLY A 448 10.76 -0.40 -8.03
CA GLY A 448 10.43 0.12 -6.71
C GLY A 448 9.32 -0.64 -6.00
N ASP A 449 8.57 -1.49 -6.74
CA ASP A 449 7.49 -2.26 -6.14
C ASP A 449 8.02 -3.41 -5.28
N VAL A 450 7.55 -3.45 -4.03
CA VAL A 450 7.85 -4.52 -3.08
C VAL A 450 6.54 -4.91 -2.44
N GLN A 451 6.21 -6.21 -2.38
CA GLN A 451 5.02 -6.71 -1.67
C GLN A 451 5.39 -7.91 -0.83
N VAL A 452 5.62 -7.69 0.47
CA VAL A 452 6.02 -8.74 1.41
C VAL A 452 5.04 -8.84 2.56
N GLY A 453 4.49 -10.03 2.75
CA GLY A 453 3.53 -10.31 3.83
C GLY A 453 4.09 -10.00 5.21
N SER A 454 3.24 -9.44 6.08
CA SER A 454 3.56 -9.14 7.48
C SER A 454 2.50 -9.72 8.40
N ARG A 455 2.91 -10.18 9.59
CA ARG A 455 1.97 -10.43 10.70
C ARG A 455 1.70 -9.09 11.40
N PRO A 456 0.61 -8.95 12.18
CA PRO A 456 0.43 -7.75 13.00
C PRO A 456 1.59 -7.54 13.95
N TYR A 457 2.09 -6.31 14.13
CA TYR A 457 3.25 -5.98 14.96
C TYR A 457 3.01 -4.68 15.73
N PRO A 458 3.60 -4.52 16.93
CA PRO A 458 3.46 -3.31 17.72
C PRO A 458 4.23 -2.13 17.11
N VAL A 459 3.65 -0.94 17.21
CA VAL A 459 4.27 0.34 16.83
C VAL A 459 4.72 1.09 18.07
N SER A 460 5.99 1.48 18.11
CA SER A 460 6.63 2.06 19.29
C SER A 460 6.11 3.47 19.60
N TYR A 461 6.00 3.82 20.88
CA TYR A 461 5.78 5.19 21.30
C TYR A 461 6.91 6.11 20.84
N ARG A 462 8.16 5.62 20.93
CA ARG A 462 9.35 6.37 20.51
C ARG A 462 9.33 6.73 19.02
N SER A 463 8.63 5.99 18.16
CA SER A 463 8.55 6.32 16.73
C SER A 463 7.58 7.44 16.40
N ILE A 464 6.64 7.80 17.29
CA ILE A 464 5.69 8.90 17.05
C ILE A 464 6.07 10.21 17.76
N ARG A 465 7.24 10.26 18.40
CA ARG A 465 7.77 11.47 19.03
C ARG A 465 9.19 11.77 18.56
N PRO A 466 9.58 13.05 18.40
CA PRO A 466 10.94 13.43 18.07
C PRO A 466 11.90 13.21 19.26
N LYS A 467 13.20 13.35 19.00
CA LYS A 467 14.22 13.37 20.06
C LYS A 467 13.99 14.59 20.95
N ALA A 468 14.26 14.45 22.26
CA ALA A 468 14.05 15.52 23.23
C ALA A 468 14.83 16.81 22.90
N SER A 469 16.04 16.66 22.34
CA SER A 469 16.89 17.77 21.91
C SER A 469 16.35 18.51 20.69
N GLU A 470 15.51 17.85 19.87
CA GLU A 470 14.96 18.44 18.66
C GLU A 470 13.63 19.12 18.94
N CYS A 471 12.68 18.46 19.61
CA CYS A 471 11.41 19.09 19.96
C CYS A 471 10.74 18.42 21.17
N SER A 472 10.35 19.19 22.19
CA SER A 472 9.91 18.63 23.48
C SER A 472 8.39 18.49 23.65
N ASN A 473 7.59 19.06 22.75
CA ASN A 473 6.13 19.11 22.85
C ASN A 473 5.41 18.88 21.51
N LEU A 474 6.01 18.04 20.64
CA LEU A 474 5.44 17.67 19.35
C LEU A 474 5.27 16.15 19.25
N LEU A 475 4.16 15.69 18.69
CA LEU A 475 3.94 14.30 18.29
C LEU A 475 3.66 14.22 16.78
N VAL A 476 4.10 13.14 16.14
CA VAL A 476 4.05 12.94 14.68
C VAL A 476 3.55 11.52 14.37
N PRO A 477 2.24 11.25 14.47
CA PRO A 477 1.68 9.92 14.25
C PRO A 477 1.58 9.50 12.77
N VAL A 478 1.58 10.44 11.82
CA VAL A 478 1.44 10.14 10.38
C VAL A 478 2.82 9.98 9.73
N CYS A 479 3.63 11.03 9.72
CA CYS A 479 5.02 11.00 9.24
C CYS A 479 5.99 10.40 10.27
N LEU A 480 5.57 9.34 10.97
CA LEU A 480 6.29 8.73 12.08
C LEU A 480 7.68 8.20 11.67
N SER A 481 8.48 7.85 12.68
CA SER A 481 9.83 7.35 12.46
C SER A 481 9.85 5.90 12.01
N ALA A 482 10.12 5.71 10.72
CA ALA A 482 10.21 4.40 10.08
C ALA A 482 11.16 4.42 8.87
N SER A 483 11.75 3.27 8.55
CA SER A 483 12.36 3.02 7.24
C SER A 483 11.29 3.08 6.14
N HIS A 484 11.70 3.35 4.89
CA HIS A 484 10.79 3.33 3.73
C HIS A 484 9.92 2.06 3.70
N ILE A 485 10.54 0.89 3.84
CA ILE A 485 9.81 -0.37 3.73
C ILE A 485 8.86 -0.64 4.90
N ALA A 486 9.26 -0.31 6.12
CA ALA A 486 8.38 -0.46 7.28
C ALA A 486 7.21 0.53 7.21
N TYR A 487 7.48 1.76 6.76
CA TYR A 487 6.45 2.78 6.56
C TYR A 487 5.38 2.31 5.57
N GLY A 488 5.78 1.58 4.51
CA GLY A 488 4.87 0.88 3.59
C GLY A 488 3.75 0.12 4.31
N SER A 489 4.10 -0.59 5.38
CA SER A 489 3.13 -1.35 6.19
C SER A 489 2.37 -0.51 7.22
N ILE A 490 3.00 0.52 7.79
CA ILE A 490 2.40 1.33 8.88
C ILE A 490 1.40 2.36 8.36
N ARG A 491 1.62 2.90 7.14
CA ARG A 491 0.95 4.09 6.58
C ARG A 491 -0.55 3.97 6.25
N MET A 492 -1.23 2.96 6.79
CA MET A 492 -2.65 2.72 6.50
C MET A 492 -3.52 3.66 7.34
N GLU A 493 -4.60 4.18 6.74
CA GLU A 493 -5.54 5.11 7.40
C GLU A 493 -6.06 4.61 8.78
N PRO A 494 -6.46 3.32 8.95
CA PRO A 494 -6.82 2.81 10.28
C PRO A 494 -5.71 2.94 11.32
N VAL A 495 -4.46 2.74 10.91
CA VAL A 495 -3.29 2.82 11.79
C VAL A 495 -3.01 4.28 12.14
N PHE A 496 -3.12 5.21 11.19
CA PHE A 496 -3.02 6.64 11.49
C PHE A 496 -4.11 7.12 12.46
N MET A 497 -5.34 6.59 12.37
CA MET A 497 -6.37 6.86 13.37
C MET A 497 -5.97 6.37 14.77
N VAL A 498 -5.44 5.13 14.87
CA VAL A 498 -4.92 4.56 16.12
C VAL A 498 -3.77 5.41 16.70
N LEU A 499 -2.83 5.80 15.86
CA LEU A 499 -1.67 6.59 16.28
C LEU A 499 -2.06 8.03 16.62
N GLY A 500 -3.05 8.61 15.94
CA GLY A 500 -3.64 9.91 16.25
C GLY A 500 -4.29 9.95 17.63
N GLN A 501 -5.15 8.97 17.94
CA GLN A 501 -5.70 8.79 19.29
C GLN A 501 -4.59 8.64 20.35
N SER A 502 -3.57 7.84 20.05
CA SER A 502 -2.49 7.58 20.99
C SER A 502 -1.60 8.80 21.22
N ALA A 503 -1.36 9.59 20.17
CA ALA A 503 -0.65 10.85 20.26
C ALA A 503 -1.41 11.86 21.14
N ALA A 504 -2.72 12.02 20.95
CA ALA A 504 -3.54 12.88 21.80
C ALA A 504 -3.50 12.45 23.27
N THR A 505 -3.59 11.15 23.55
CA THR A 505 -3.50 10.62 24.91
C THR A 505 -2.16 10.95 25.56
N ALA A 506 -1.07 10.77 24.82
CA ALA A 506 0.27 11.12 25.29
C ALA A 506 0.43 12.64 25.50
N ALA A 507 -0.11 13.48 24.62
CA ALA A 507 -0.10 14.94 24.77
C ALA A 507 -0.83 15.38 26.05
N VAL A 508 -2.02 14.85 26.31
CA VAL A 508 -2.77 15.16 27.53
C VAL A 508 -2.05 14.66 28.78
N HIS A 509 -1.49 13.46 28.76
CA HIS A 509 -0.66 12.97 29.87
C HIS A 509 0.57 13.85 30.12
N ALA A 510 1.22 14.34 29.06
CA ALA A 510 2.35 15.25 29.21
C ALA A 510 1.95 16.57 29.88
N ILE A 511 0.77 17.12 29.53
CA ILE A 511 0.20 18.30 30.19
C ILE A 511 -0.09 18.02 31.67
N GLU A 512 -0.77 16.92 31.98
CA GLU A 512 -1.16 16.56 33.35
C GLU A 512 0.04 16.26 34.26
N GLN A 513 1.09 15.67 33.70
CA GLN A 513 2.32 15.35 34.41
C GLN A 513 3.30 16.53 34.45
N GLY A 514 3.02 17.63 33.74
CA GLY A 514 3.93 18.78 33.64
C GLY A 514 5.28 18.43 33.00
N THR A 515 5.28 17.51 32.03
CA THR A 515 6.49 16.94 31.42
C THR A 515 6.52 17.12 29.90
N THR A 516 7.62 16.69 29.28
CA THR A 516 7.76 16.64 27.81
C THR A 516 7.09 15.40 27.26
N VAL A 517 6.84 15.33 25.95
CA VAL A 517 6.34 14.09 25.33
C VAL A 517 7.32 12.93 25.51
N GLN A 518 8.62 13.20 25.70
CA GLN A 518 9.60 12.17 25.98
C GLN A 518 9.55 11.65 27.42
N GLY A 519 9.07 12.48 28.35
CA GLY A 519 8.99 12.16 29.78
C GLY A 519 7.65 11.59 30.24
N VAL A 520 6.74 11.25 29.31
CA VAL A 520 5.47 10.59 29.64
C VAL A 520 5.72 9.21 30.23
N ASP A 521 5.10 8.93 31.38
CA ASP A 521 5.07 7.58 31.96
C ASP A 521 4.32 6.60 31.04
N TYR A 522 5.07 5.70 30.40
CA TYR A 522 4.51 4.74 29.46
C TYR A 522 3.53 3.77 30.13
N ALA A 523 3.72 3.40 31.41
CA ALA A 523 2.82 2.46 32.07
C ALA A 523 1.41 3.06 32.19
N LYS A 524 1.33 4.35 32.56
CA LYS A 524 0.06 5.10 32.60
C LYS A 524 -0.52 5.32 31.21
N LEU A 525 0.33 5.63 30.22
CA LEU A 525 -0.12 5.73 28.83
C LEU A 525 -0.76 4.43 28.36
N LYS A 526 -0.07 3.29 28.53
CA LYS A 526 -0.55 1.95 28.20
C LYS A 526 -1.89 1.64 28.87
N GLU A 527 -2.00 1.89 30.17
CA GLU A 527 -3.24 1.69 30.93
C GLU A 527 -4.40 2.47 30.29
N ARG A 528 -4.19 3.74 29.98
CA ARG A 528 -5.22 4.59 29.38
C ARG A 528 -5.60 4.11 27.98
N LEU A 529 -4.63 3.79 27.14
CA LEU A 529 -4.89 3.30 25.77
C LEU A 529 -5.71 2.01 25.78
N LEU A 530 -5.37 1.05 26.64
CA LEU A 530 -6.14 -0.20 26.79
C LEU A 530 -7.57 0.08 27.28
N LYS A 531 -7.75 1.01 28.23
CA LYS A 531 -9.07 1.43 28.71
C LYS A 531 -9.91 2.06 27.60
N ASP A 532 -9.29 2.81 26.69
CA ASP A 532 -9.95 3.40 25.52
C ASP A 532 -10.08 2.41 24.34
N GLY A 533 -9.84 1.11 24.57
CA GLY A 533 -10.08 0.04 23.61
C GLY A 533 -9.00 -0.12 22.54
N GLN A 534 -7.81 0.46 22.72
CA GLN A 534 -6.69 0.22 21.84
C GLN A 534 -6.18 -1.22 21.95
N VAL A 535 -5.71 -1.76 20.83
CA VAL A 535 -4.93 -3.00 20.78
C VAL A 535 -3.46 -2.62 20.76
N LEU A 536 -2.69 -3.10 21.74
CA LEU A 536 -1.26 -2.78 21.90
C LEU A 536 -0.36 -4.01 21.76
N ASP A 537 -0.92 -5.19 21.92
CA ASP A 537 -0.32 -6.44 21.52
C ASP A 537 -1.41 -7.32 20.94
N PHE A 538 -1.09 -7.95 19.81
CA PHE A 538 -1.96 -8.89 19.15
C PHE A 538 -1.09 -9.82 18.32
N GLU A 539 -0.88 -11.02 18.84
CA GLU A 539 -0.37 -12.10 18.02
C GLU A 539 -1.55 -12.75 17.29
N SER A 540 -1.57 -12.65 15.96
CA SER A 540 -2.48 -13.48 15.18
C SER A 540 -2.18 -14.94 15.50
N PRO A 541 -3.20 -15.81 15.66
CA PRO A 541 -2.98 -17.25 15.67
C PRO A 541 -2.01 -17.60 14.54
N PRO A 542 -1.08 -18.56 14.74
CA PRO A 542 -0.24 -19.01 13.65
C PRO A 542 -1.12 -19.21 12.42
N ALA A 543 -0.69 -18.70 11.26
CA ALA A 543 -1.25 -19.22 10.02
C ALA A 543 -1.17 -20.75 10.17
N PRO A 544 -2.29 -21.49 9.96
CA PRO A 544 -2.27 -22.94 10.18
C PRO A 544 -1.03 -23.48 9.49
N GLU A 545 -0.23 -24.27 10.23
CA GLU A 545 1.02 -24.81 9.71
C GLU A 545 0.74 -25.41 8.34
N VAL A 546 1.20 -24.73 7.30
CA VAL A 546 1.08 -25.24 5.95
C VAL A 546 2.24 -26.21 5.86
N SER A 547 1.98 -27.49 6.14
CA SER A 547 3.02 -28.51 6.25
C SER A 547 3.95 -28.41 5.03
N SER A 548 5.21 -28.07 5.21
CA SER A 548 6.19 -28.03 4.12
C SER A 548 7.29 -29.05 4.39
N PHE A 549 7.78 -29.69 3.35
CA PHE A 549 8.88 -30.63 3.43
C PHE A 549 10.18 -29.92 3.06
N LYS A 550 11.25 -30.14 3.81
CA LYS A 550 12.56 -29.65 3.38
C LYS A 550 13.17 -30.62 2.38
N LYS A 551 13.75 -30.08 1.31
CA LYS A 551 14.38 -30.82 0.23
C LYS A 551 15.45 -31.78 0.76
N ASP A 552 16.20 -31.36 1.78
CA ASP A 552 17.26 -32.15 2.42
C ASP A 552 16.74 -33.31 3.30
N GLN A 553 15.44 -33.33 3.63
CA GLN A 553 14.78 -34.42 4.35
C GLN A 553 14.28 -35.53 3.42
N ILE A 554 14.24 -35.27 2.11
CA ILE A 554 13.74 -36.19 1.10
C ILE A 554 14.93 -37.00 0.54
N PRO A 555 14.93 -38.34 0.64
CA PRO A 555 16.05 -39.15 0.14
C PRO A 555 16.30 -38.99 -1.37
N GLY A 556 17.55 -39.15 -1.80
CA GLY A 556 17.92 -39.07 -3.21
C GLY A 556 18.14 -37.65 -3.70
N ILE A 557 18.08 -37.45 -5.02
CA ILE A 557 18.22 -36.13 -5.64
C ILE A 557 16.83 -35.57 -5.88
N VAL A 558 16.56 -34.40 -5.34
CA VAL A 558 15.29 -33.69 -5.52
C VAL A 558 15.52 -32.44 -6.35
N VAL A 559 14.59 -32.12 -7.23
CA VAL A 559 14.54 -30.85 -7.97
C VAL A 559 13.20 -30.22 -7.66
N ASP A 560 13.20 -29.07 -7.00
CA ASP A 560 12.00 -28.31 -6.62
C ASP A 560 11.43 -27.55 -7.82
N ASP A 561 10.18 -27.05 -7.76
CA ASP A 561 9.60 -26.28 -8.87
C ASP A 561 10.37 -24.97 -9.12
N ASN A 562 11.00 -24.41 -8.07
CA ASN A 562 11.85 -23.23 -8.21
C ASN A 562 13.17 -23.49 -8.97
N GLU A 563 13.55 -24.75 -9.16
CA GLU A 563 14.72 -25.19 -9.92
C GLU A 563 14.36 -25.72 -11.32
N ALA A 564 13.06 -25.81 -11.65
CA ALA A 564 12.58 -26.36 -12.91
C ALA A 564 12.67 -25.34 -14.07
N GLU A 565 12.87 -25.84 -15.28
CA GLU A 565 12.71 -25.07 -16.51
C GLU A 565 11.22 -24.99 -16.85
N LEU A 566 10.63 -23.80 -16.71
CA LEU A 566 9.20 -23.57 -16.89
C LEU A 566 8.87 -22.95 -18.25
N THR A 567 7.77 -23.40 -18.84
CA THR A 567 7.01 -22.71 -19.88
C THR A 567 5.58 -22.59 -19.35
N GLY A 568 5.19 -21.43 -18.83
CA GLY A 568 3.96 -21.28 -18.05
C GLY A 568 4.14 -21.62 -16.57
N PHE A 569 3.08 -22.05 -15.87
CA PHE A 569 3.05 -22.33 -14.43
C PHE A 569 3.47 -21.13 -13.55
N GLU A 570 3.10 -19.92 -13.97
CA GLU A 570 3.46 -18.66 -13.29
C GLU A 570 2.71 -18.44 -11.96
N SER A 571 1.64 -19.20 -11.71
CA SER A 571 0.83 -19.02 -10.50
C SER A 571 1.39 -19.85 -9.34
N GLU A 572 1.81 -19.17 -8.28
CA GLU A 572 2.31 -19.79 -7.06
C GLU A 572 1.19 -20.03 -6.03
N GLY A 573 1.28 -21.12 -5.29
CA GLY A 573 0.36 -21.51 -4.22
C GLY A 573 1.10 -21.83 -2.93
N HIS A 574 0.56 -21.34 -1.81
CA HIS A 574 1.10 -21.51 -0.47
C HIS A 574 0.00 -21.78 0.57
N THR A 575 -1.22 -22.10 0.11
CA THR A 575 -2.42 -22.23 0.95
C THR A 575 -2.79 -23.67 1.27
N THR A 576 -2.38 -24.63 0.43
CA THR A 576 -2.58 -26.06 0.66
C THR A 576 -1.26 -26.69 1.06
N GLY A 577 -1.17 -27.22 2.28
CA GLY A 577 0.06 -27.86 2.78
C GLY A 577 0.42 -29.14 2.04
N GLY A 578 1.70 -29.49 2.16
CA GLY A 578 2.31 -30.72 1.68
C GLY A 578 3.15 -30.52 0.43
N PHE A 579 3.84 -29.39 0.32
CA PHE A 579 4.75 -29.08 -0.78
C PHE A 579 6.20 -29.07 -0.31
N VAL A 580 7.14 -29.12 -1.24
CA VAL A 580 8.57 -29.07 -0.96
C VAL A 580 9.02 -27.60 -0.92
N GLU A 581 9.93 -27.29 0.00
CA GLU A 581 10.45 -25.94 0.25
C GLU A 581 9.40 -24.86 0.56
N ARG A 582 9.10 -23.95 -0.39
CA ARG A 582 8.43 -22.67 -0.11
C ARG A 582 6.99 -22.60 -0.59
N GLY A 583 6.59 -23.48 -1.50
CA GLY A 583 5.27 -23.46 -2.12
C GLY A 583 5.17 -24.51 -3.20
N TYR A 584 4.17 -24.37 -4.06
CA TYR A 584 4.02 -25.12 -5.30
C TYR A 584 3.55 -24.17 -6.39
N ARG A 585 3.58 -24.59 -7.65
CA ARG A 585 3.01 -23.85 -8.78
C ARG A 585 1.82 -24.57 -9.39
N HIS A 586 1.00 -23.82 -10.11
CA HIS A 586 -0.14 -24.38 -10.81
C HIS A 586 -0.46 -23.66 -12.12
N ASP A 587 -1.10 -24.38 -13.02
CA ASP A 587 -1.47 -23.88 -14.35
C ASP A 587 -2.68 -22.94 -14.34
N GLY A 588 -3.32 -22.76 -13.17
CA GLY A 588 -4.51 -21.90 -13.01
C GLY A 588 -5.76 -22.46 -13.69
N ASP A 589 -5.75 -23.73 -14.08
CA ASP A 589 -6.76 -24.35 -14.96
C ASP A 589 -6.96 -23.59 -16.28
N ALA A 590 -5.89 -22.98 -16.80
CA ALA A 590 -5.89 -22.21 -18.03
C ALA A 590 -4.83 -22.73 -19.03
N LEU A 591 -4.88 -22.25 -20.27
CA LEU A 591 -3.86 -22.48 -21.31
C LEU A 591 -3.47 -23.97 -21.45
N LYS A 592 -4.48 -24.85 -21.60
CA LYS A 592 -4.28 -26.30 -21.66
C LYS A 592 -3.49 -26.71 -22.90
N GLY A 593 -2.44 -27.49 -22.71
CA GLY A 593 -1.50 -27.90 -23.77
C GLY A 593 -0.33 -26.96 -23.99
N GLU A 594 -0.34 -25.78 -23.35
CA GLU A 594 0.69 -24.77 -23.53
C GLU A 594 1.69 -24.71 -22.36
N GLN A 595 1.38 -25.35 -21.22
CA GLN A 595 2.21 -25.23 -20.02
C GLN A 595 3.01 -26.50 -19.73
N LYS A 596 4.31 -26.34 -19.47
CA LYS A 596 5.28 -27.42 -19.21
C LYS A 596 6.25 -27.03 -18.10
N ALA A 597 6.61 -27.99 -17.25
CA ALA A 597 7.63 -27.84 -16.22
C ALA A 597 8.62 -29.00 -16.32
N LYS A 598 9.90 -28.68 -16.58
CA LYS A 598 10.94 -29.68 -16.82
C LYS A 598 11.98 -29.67 -15.69
N TYR A 599 12.14 -30.82 -15.06
CA TYR A 599 13.00 -31.08 -13.92
C TYR A 599 14.23 -31.88 -14.37
N THR A 600 15.40 -31.25 -14.34
CA THR A 600 16.66 -31.84 -14.83
C THR A 600 17.63 -32.05 -13.65
N PRO A 601 17.75 -33.28 -13.11
CA PRO A 601 18.69 -33.58 -12.04
C PRO A 601 20.14 -33.58 -12.54
N THR A 602 21.11 -33.46 -11.61
CA THR A 602 22.51 -33.80 -11.87
C THR A 602 22.83 -35.13 -11.18
N LEU A 603 22.79 -36.23 -11.92
CA LEU A 603 22.95 -37.58 -11.38
C LEU A 603 24.44 -37.96 -11.26
N PRO A 604 24.91 -38.44 -10.09
CA PRO A 604 26.33 -38.67 -9.84
C PRO A 604 26.88 -39.92 -10.54
N LYS A 605 26.02 -40.86 -10.94
CA LYS A 605 26.41 -42.12 -11.60
C LYS A 605 25.30 -42.58 -12.55
N ALA A 606 25.68 -43.34 -13.57
CA ALA A 606 24.71 -44.08 -14.37
C ALA A 606 24.11 -45.22 -13.53
N GLY A 607 22.84 -45.53 -13.72
CA GLY A 607 22.17 -46.57 -12.95
C GLY A 607 20.65 -46.51 -13.01
N ARG A 608 19.99 -47.32 -12.18
CA ARG A 608 18.54 -47.32 -12.03
C ARG A 608 18.14 -46.34 -10.93
N TYR A 609 17.13 -45.54 -11.22
CA TYR A 609 16.55 -44.58 -10.29
C TYR A 609 15.04 -44.76 -10.24
N THR A 610 14.50 -44.88 -9.03
CA THR A 610 13.07 -44.69 -8.78
C THR A 610 12.75 -43.20 -8.89
N VAL A 611 11.80 -42.87 -9.76
CA VAL A 611 11.37 -41.49 -10.04
C VAL A 611 10.00 -41.26 -9.42
N ALA A 612 9.83 -40.14 -8.72
CA ALA A 612 8.55 -39.73 -8.13
C ALA A 612 8.31 -38.23 -8.29
N VAL A 613 7.04 -37.82 -8.34
CA VAL A 613 6.61 -36.41 -8.36
C VAL A 613 5.90 -36.07 -7.05
N SER A 614 6.15 -34.89 -6.50
CA SER A 614 5.39 -34.33 -5.38
C SER A 614 4.25 -33.47 -5.90
N TYR A 615 3.09 -33.50 -5.23
CA TYR A 615 1.98 -32.58 -5.47
C TYR A 615 0.96 -32.59 -4.33
N GLY A 616 0.23 -31.48 -4.16
CA GLY A 616 -0.92 -31.37 -3.27
C GLY A 616 -2.23 -31.79 -3.96
N ALA A 617 -2.91 -32.81 -3.42
CA ALA A 617 -4.16 -33.32 -3.99
C ALA A 617 -5.40 -32.54 -3.53
N LEU A 618 -6.28 -32.18 -4.47
CA LEU A 618 -7.57 -31.55 -4.21
C LEU A 618 -8.61 -31.94 -5.28
N GLY A 619 -9.90 -31.80 -4.96
CA GLY A 619 -10.99 -32.17 -5.86
C GLY A 619 -11.05 -31.38 -7.19
N ASN A 620 -10.42 -30.20 -7.23
CA ASN A 620 -10.33 -29.33 -8.41
C ASN A 620 -9.07 -29.59 -9.27
N ARG A 621 -8.26 -30.60 -8.95
CA ARG A 621 -7.06 -30.95 -9.75
C ARG A 621 -7.42 -31.83 -10.94
N ALA A 622 -6.51 -31.91 -11.91
CA ALA A 622 -6.66 -32.79 -13.05
C ALA A 622 -6.42 -34.26 -12.66
N ALA A 623 -7.24 -35.15 -13.18
CA ALA A 623 -7.13 -36.59 -12.95
C ALA A 623 -6.23 -37.31 -13.98
N ASN A 624 -5.70 -36.56 -14.95
CA ASN A 624 -5.05 -37.10 -16.13
C ASN A 624 -3.80 -36.30 -16.53
N VAL A 625 -2.97 -35.91 -15.56
CA VAL A 625 -1.77 -35.08 -15.80
C VAL A 625 -0.69 -35.91 -16.52
N PRO A 626 -0.28 -35.55 -17.75
CA PRO A 626 0.82 -36.21 -18.43
C PRO A 626 2.18 -35.83 -17.85
N VAL A 627 2.95 -36.85 -17.47
CA VAL A 627 4.33 -36.73 -16.99
C VAL A 627 5.25 -37.55 -17.89
N THR A 628 6.16 -36.88 -18.60
CA THR A 628 7.15 -37.51 -19.47
C THR A 628 8.47 -37.71 -18.72
N ILE A 629 8.98 -38.93 -18.70
CA ILE A 629 10.29 -39.29 -18.15
C ILE A 629 11.22 -39.57 -19.33
N HIS A 630 12.25 -38.74 -19.52
CA HIS A 630 13.31 -38.97 -20.50
C HIS A 630 14.46 -39.71 -19.84
N SER A 631 14.61 -40.98 -20.19
CA SER A 631 15.57 -41.90 -19.58
C SER A 631 16.59 -42.41 -20.61
N ALA A 632 17.60 -43.15 -20.16
CA ALA A 632 18.57 -43.79 -21.05
C ALA A 632 17.95 -44.86 -21.96
N ASP A 633 16.72 -45.31 -21.66
CA ASP A 633 15.95 -46.25 -22.47
C ASP A 633 14.91 -45.55 -23.36
N GLY A 634 14.93 -44.21 -23.41
CA GLY A 634 13.99 -43.37 -24.16
C GLY A 634 12.91 -42.72 -23.29
N ASP A 635 11.94 -42.11 -23.96
CA ASP A 635 10.83 -41.40 -23.34
C ASP A 635 9.71 -42.35 -22.91
N LYS A 636 9.20 -42.15 -21.69
CA LYS A 636 7.97 -42.78 -21.22
C LYS A 636 7.02 -41.73 -20.67
N VAL A 637 5.75 -41.80 -21.05
CA VAL A 637 4.69 -40.96 -20.47
C VAL A 637 3.91 -41.76 -19.43
N VAL A 638 3.72 -41.17 -18.26
CA VAL A 638 2.88 -41.67 -17.17
C VAL A 638 1.77 -40.65 -16.91
N ILE A 639 0.55 -41.13 -16.74
CA ILE A 639 -0.61 -40.28 -16.43
C ILE A 639 -0.83 -40.29 -14.92
N VAL A 640 -0.86 -39.11 -14.31
CA VAL A 640 -0.99 -38.92 -12.86
C VAL A 640 -2.35 -38.31 -12.51
N ASP A 641 -3.05 -38.93 -11.57
CA ASP A 641 -4.28 -38.39 -10.99
C ASP A 641 -3.97 -37.51 -9.78
N GLN A 642 -3.99 -36.19 -9.97
CA GLN A 642 -3.72 -35.24 -8.90
C GLN A 642 -4.93 -34.96 -8.00
N LYS A 643 -6.08 -35.61 -8.22
CA LYS A 643 -7.17 -35.62 -7.23
C LYS A 643 -6.90 -36.61 -6.11
N GLN A 644 -6.08 -37.63 -6.39
CA GLN A 644 -5.72 -38.66 -5.43
C GLN A 644 -4.48 -38.24 -4.65
N LYS A 645 -4.55 -38.34 -3.32
CA LYS A 645 -3.39 -38.05 -2.47
C LYS A 645 -2.26 -39.06 -2.76
N PRO A 646 -1.02 -38.61 -2.98
CA PRO A 646 0.13 -39.50 -3.11
C PRO A 646 0.28 -40.43 -1.89
N ALA A 647 0.58 -41.70 -2.13
CA ALA A 647 0.74 -42.70 -1.07
C ALA A 647 2.11 -42.64 -0.38
N GLY A 648 3.12 -42.02 -1.02
CA GLY A 648 4.47 -41.89 -0.47
C GLY A 648 4.58 -40.83 0.61
N LYS A 649 5.63 -40.94 1.45
CA LYS A 649 6.05 -39.84 2.33
C LYS A 649 6.37 -38.61 1.48
N PHE A 650 6.25 -37.42 2.09
CA PHE A 650 6.53 -36.15 1.42
C PHE A 650 5.64 -35.88 0.19
N ASN A 651 4.43 -36.47 0.16
CA ASN A 651 3.51 -36.43 -0.98
C ASN A 651 4.14 -36.90 -2.31
N LEU A 652 5.07 -37.85 -2.25
CA LEU A 652 5.68 -38.41 -3.45
C LEU A 652 4.78 -39.48 -4.06
N HIS A 653 4.45 -39.31 -5.34
CA HIS A 653 3.79 -40.27 -6.20
C HIS A 653 4.83 -40.92 -7.12
N THR A 654 5.10 -42.21 -6.92
CA THR A 654 6.10 -42.95 -7.69
C THR A 654 5.62 -43.23 -9.12
N LEU A 655 6.41 -42.80 -10.11
CA LEU A 655 6.16 -43.02 -11.53
C LEU A 655 6.74 -44.35 -12.03
N GLY A 656 7.78 -44.85 -11.35
CA GLY A 656 8.44 -46.12 -11.63
C GLY A 656 9.96 -46.02 -11.51
N THR A 657 10.65 -47.10 -11.86
CA THR A 657 12.11 -47.14 -11.95
C THR A 657 12.57 -47.10 -13.41
N PHE A 658 13.57 -46.26 -13.67
CA PHE A 658 14.12 -46.02 -15.00
C PHE A 658 15.65 -46.04 -14.97
N ARG A 659 16.29 -46.39 -16.08
CA ARG A 659 17.75 -46.31 -16.22
C ARG A 659 18.15 -44.91 -16.69
N PHE A 660 19.13 -44.30 -16.03
CA PHE A 660 19.68 -43.00 -16.40
C PHE A 660 21.20 -43.07 -16.57
N GLU A 661 21.72 -42.20 -17.43
CA GLU A 661 23.16 -41.94 -17.51
C GLU A 661 23.59 -40.94 -16.41
N ALA A 662 24.88 -40.91 -16.08
CA ALA A 662 25.43 -39.88 -15.21
C ALA A 662 25.33 -38.49 -15.86
N GLY A 663 25.22 -37.44 -15.04
CA GLY A 663 25.13 -36.05 -15.50
C GLY A 663 23.69 -35.56 -15.62
N ARG A 664 23.42 -34.73 -16.64
CA ARG A 664 22.16 -33.96 -16.81
C ARG A 664 21.37 -34.34 -18.06
N SER A 665 21.64 -35.50 -18.65
CA SER A 665 20.97 -35.94 -19.88
C SER A 665 19.53 -36.38 -19.65
N GLY A 666 19.21 -36.96 -18.49
CA GLY A 666 17.86 -37.36 -18.10
C GLY A 666 17.05 -36.24 -17.46
N TRP A 667 15.72 -36.28 -17.61
CA TRP A 667 14.80 -35.29 -17.03
C TRP A 667 13.36 -35.83 -16.91
N VAL A 668 12.54 -35.12 -16.14
CA VAL A 668 11.09 -35.35 -16.01
C VAL A 668 10.35 -34.08 -16.39
N GLN A 669 9.30 -34.17 -17.20
CA GLN A 669 8.49 -33.02 -17.60
C GLN A 669 7.02 -33.26 -17.27
N ILE A 670 6.40 -32.32 -16.56
CA ILE A 670 4.96 -32.30 -16.31
C ILE A 670 4.32 -31.34 -17.32
N SER A 671 3.24 -31.75 -17.98
CA SER A 671 2.49 -30.94 -18.95
C SER A 671 1.02 -30.83 -18.53
N ASN A 672 0.35 -29.76 -18.95
CA ASN A 672 -1.10 -29.62 -18.79
C ASN A 672 -1.91 -30.03 -20.03
N GLU A 673 -1.27 -30.67 -21.01
CA GLU A 673 -1.90 -31.14 -22.24
C GLU A 673 -3.05 -32.14 -21.99
N GLY A 674 -4.21 -31.88 -22.60
CA GLY A 674 -5.39 -32.73 -22.48
C GLY A 674 -6.02 -32.80 -21.08
N THR A 675 -5.58 -31.97 -20.13
CA THR A 675 -6.07 -32.01 -18.75
C THR A 675 -7.38 -31.23 -18.53
N LYS A 676 -8.19 -31.67 -17.56
CA LYS A 676 -9.38 -30.96 -17.08
C LYS A 676 -9.28 -30.74 -15.57
N GLY A 677 -9.22 -29.49 -15.13
CA GLY A 677 -8.90 -29.11 -13.74
C GLY A 677 -7.42 -28.70 -13.59
N HIS A 678 -7.06 -28.16 -12.44
CA HIS A 678 -5.72 -27.61 -12.21
C HIS A 678 -4.62 -28.67 -12.27
N VAL A 679 -3.50 -28.35 -12.92
CA VAL A 679 -2.26 -29.11 -12.82
C VAL A 679 -1.34 -28.43 -11.83
N ILE A 680 -0.87 -29.19 -10.84
CA ILE A 680 0.08 -28.78 -9.82
C ILE A 680 1.47 -29.30 -10.17
N ILE A 681 2.46 -28.46 -9.96
CA ILE A 681 3.87 -28.83 -10.01
C ILE A 681 4.51 -28.40 -8.69
N ASP A 682 5.40 -29.24 -8.17
CA ASP A 682 6.11 -29.03 -6.90
C ASP A 682 7.51 -29.63 -7.12
N ALA A 683 7.89 -30.75 -6.50
CA ALA A 683 9.21 -31.35 -6.71
C ALA A 683 9.20 -32.67 -7.51
N VAL A 684 10.37 -33.04 -8.04
CA VAL A 684 10.66 -34.37 -8.60
C VAL A 684 11.82 -35.01 -7.84
N GLN A 685 11.66 -36.27 -7.43
CA GLN A 685 12.68 -37.08 -6.76
C GLN A 685 13.26 -38.14 -7.70
N PHE A 686 14.59 -38.30 -7.64
CA PHE A 686 15.36 -39.37 -8.26
C PHE A 686 16.12 -40.13 -7.16
N LEU A 687 15.60 -41.28 -6.77
CA LEU A 687 16.18 -42.14 -5.74
C LEU A 687 16.95 -43.27 -6.41
N ALA A 688 18.28 -43.32 -6.22
CA ALA A 688 19.10 -44.41 -6.74
C ALA A 688 18.69 -45.74 -6.09
N GLU A 689 18.58 -46.81 -6.90
CA GLU A 689 18.42 -48.18 -6.41
C GLU A 689 19.73 -48.76 -5.83
#